data_AF-A0A818AQU8-F1
#
_entry.id   AF-A0A818AQU8-F1
#
_cell.length_a   1.000
_cell.length_b   1.000
_cell.length_c   1.000
_cell.angle_alpha   90.00
_cell.angle_beta   90.00
_cell.angle_gamma   90.00
#
_symmetry.space_group_name_H-M   'P 1'
#
loop_
_entity.id
_entity.type
_entity.pdbx_description
1 polymer ?
#
loop_
_entity_poly.entity_id
_entity_poly.type
_entity_poly.pdbx_seq_one_letter_code
_entity_poly.pdbx_strand_id
1 'polypeptide(L)'
;MESNSFGNPTKVRRNDELYISAYIEPFCMDSIEVVSQWTITNCTTNCSSSISLNHPIITTFSEIHIPAKKLEYGIYEVKLTVSSVNIHIVTASAVEYIEIIPTGIMANLVSNGTSMITHDPQQYLTLDPGRFSEDPDEKEFNSTKWNYTYYCRIHGVSVIAGSSVLMNDNDEISSPNCSCFTDQFSSTESRSSVTIMANSLVANRTYQFMVNMTHRANPYLQVSGYLLVKVENARSQMIAVGCDLTTMCPRKGEFQYINLSTQLALFSSLMNQTGLLNNITWNIYLGMMNSSSDTQKWSLFTEMNDYRGIWFFGANRSHFTATNQLFLTYRNINFWRFEVVYMSMTEKSSSALHFEINQPPKSGVCSITPSNGTITTKFTVICKDWTDQDGIKDYSFYAWTTHVEQRVILGSTISSVFELRLPVGYGNASLVNVIVQIRDQFNSMTEANLPAVSVIPTRTSIYSLIKAIKISSTMSSTDPLVELLSKNNSVLTGQVTTTVSQVLNEMNTEIIRLGIQNIASIFVSPLGSREIPMSPHSWNTSTFNQYIQQLNDDASVREYLMKSMNDLTTTTWNNILLQASSIALLTHAINELTRDTSMLASSKCRDMAFTLKSMARLVSSNDVENIGNHLIQCATNVLSAVNAPLQQRGAILELDLNRSSATANDYDDDMYLNLNLNGIFMKENEPSYERNFYHQKRTANIIAKQVAETLAAIAVAFNVHLTVGQNTTVNTTSVFTSLEKTLVSSLSNKRISPLGSAQIHIPLSSNLTQSDTVSVWSMIQPLAVASVTPGQVNTSLSTMISLSILDSHGKEISIHTDNEQPIEFFIPRDPNLIIPSMALYNVTLIHDAKHQFYFHLINITQSNVNLTVSLHIEMRPRNRSLNYLMIFRLDGQPQLNTLINNIDDWSLLCSSNISDDGIHKYFINNNRTAKHRFVIIGFRELNTTEICSNKSSTPPITDQPFNFSSDYELRTFTSACYYLDSNNNWQSDGLLVSMLFSLSLSTSIYRMQVGSMTDYYQTQCFSTHLSTFASGYSHAPNPVLLFNDLFAHTQNSCPSVYPGEDIVNGMNLRKSK
;
A
#
# COMPACT_ATOMS: atom_id res chain seq x y z
N MET A 1 0.21 -47.62 -0.38
CA MET A 1 -0.62 -48.33 -1.36
C MET A 1 -1.91 -48.72 -0.66
N GLU A 2 -3.00 -48.03 -0.99
CA GLU A 2 -4.37 -48.54 -0.79
C GLU A 2 -5.10 -48.34 -2.13
N SER A 3 -5.81 -49.37 -2.58
CA SER A 3 -6.56 -49.33 -3.84
C SER A 3 -7.92 -48.71 -3.59
N ASN A 4 -7.99 -47.38 -3.65
CA ASN A 4 -9.27 -46.69 -3.49
C ASN A 4 -10.18 -46.91 -4.69
N SER A 5 -11.40 -47.34 -4.39
CA SER A 5 -12.57 -47.20 -5.26
C SER A 5 -12.72 -45.77 -5.77
N PHE A 6 -13.46 -45.57 -6.87
CA PHE A 6 -13.94 -44.26 -7.31
C PHE A 6 -14.49 -43.45 -6.13
N GLY A 7 -13.69 -42.52 -5.60
CA GLY A 7 -14.18 -41.46 -4.73
C GLY A 7 -15.06 -40.54 -5.56
N ASN A 8 -16.01 -39.86 -4.91
CA ASN A 8 -16.75 -38.80 -5.59
C ASN A 8 -15.74 -37.75 -6.07
N PRO A 9 -15.64 -37.48 -7.39
CA PRO A 9 -14.65 -36.54 -7.89
C PRO A 9 -14.92 -35.13 -7.37
N THR A 10 -13.86 -34.39 -7.09
CA THR A 10 -13.94 -32.99 -6.66
C THR A 10 -14.49 -32.15 -7.82
N LYS A 11 -15.67 -31.55 -7.63
CA LYS A 11 -16.34 -30.75 -8.65
C LYS A 11 -15.75 -29.36 -8.74
N VAL A 12 -15.40 -28.94 -9.96
CA VAL A 12 -14.78 -27.65 -10.25
C VAL A 12 -15.50 -27.04 -11.45
N ARG A 13 -15.94 -25.78 -11.38
CA ARG A 13 -16.59 -25.15 -12.54
C ARG A 13 -15.53 -24.82 -13.58
N ARG A 14 -15.86 -24.94 -14.86
CA ARG A 14 -14.88 -24.75 -15.94
C ARG A 14 -14.27 -23.34 -15.99
N ASN A 15 -14.98 -22.31 -15.52
CA ASN A 15 -14.44 -20.95 -15.40
C ASN A 15 -13.68 -20.69 -14.08
N ASP A 16 -13.60 -21.67 -13.17
CA ASP A 16 -12.76 -21.60 -11.97
C ASP A 16 -11.32 -22.06 -12.31
N GLU A 17 -10.33 -21.50 -11.62
CA GLU A 17 -8.96 -22.01 -11.63
C GLU A 17 -8.80 -23.13 -10.60
N LEU A 18 -8.02 -24.17 -10.94
CA LEU A 18 -7.78 -25.32 -10.06
C LEU A 18 -6.32 -25.44 -9.67
N TYR A 19 -6.10 -25.67 -8.38
CA TYR A 19 -4.79 -25.82 -7.76
C TYR A 19 -4.78 -27.09 -6.91
N ILE A 20 -3.81 -27.96 -7.15
CA ILE A 20 -3.61 -29.19 -6.37
C ILE A 20 -2.19 -29.16 -5.81
N SER A 21 -2.07 -29.27 -4.49
CA SER A 21 -0.81 -29.35 -3.76
C SER A 21 -0.65 -30.73 -3.13
N ALA A 22 0.49 -31.38 -3.35
CA ALA A 22 0.86 -32.63 -2.73
C ALA A 22 1.80 -32.41 -1.53
N TYR A 23 1.65 -33.24 -0.50
CA TYR A 23 2.64 -33.37 0.56
C TYR A 23 3.51 -34.59 0.26
N ILE A 24 4.82 -34.38 0.09
CA ILE A 24 5.79 -35.41 -0.25
C ILE A 24 6.74 -35.59 0.94
N GLU A 25 6.75 -36.78 1.54
CA GLU A 25 7.57 -37.11 2.71
C GLU A 25 8.52 -38.28 2.38
N PRO A 26 9.77 -38.00 1.97
CA PRO A 26 10.74 -39.04 1.64
C PRO A 26 11.32 -39.67 2.92
N PHE A 27 10.85 -40.88 3.26
CA PHE A 27 11.41 -41.66 4.37
C PHE A 27 12.73 -42.34 3.97
N CYS A 28 13.82 -41.58 3.93
CA CYS A 28 15.18 -42.08 3.65
C CYS A 28 16.22 -41.42 4.55
N MET A 29 17.28 -42.16 4.91
CA MET A 29 18.40 -41.68 5.73
C MET A 29 19.42 -40.87 4.92
N ASP A 30 19.45 -41.04 3.59
CA ASP A 30 20.36 -40.36 2.67
C ASP A 30 19.65 -39.24 1.90
N SER A 31 20.39 -38.22 1.48
CA SER A 31 19.88 -37.17 0.58
C SER A 31 19.63 -37.74 -0.82
N ILE A 32 18.37 -38.06 -1.11
CA ILE A 32 17.92 -38.53 -2.42
C ILE A 32 17.44 -37.33 -3.23
N GLU A 33 18.01 -37.14 -4.42
CA GLU A 33 17.41 -36.27 -5.43
C GLU A 33 16.13 -36.93 -5.95
N VAL A 34 15.03 -36.18 -5.92
CA VAL A 34 13.69 -36.65 -6.25
C VAL A 34 13.15 -35.87 -7.44
N VAL A 35 12.68 -36.59 -8.46
CA VAL A 35 11.99 -36.02 -9.62
C VAL A 35 10.49 -36.26 -9.48
N SER A 36 9.71 -35.20 -9.63
CA SER A 36 8.26 -35.19 -9.64
C SER A 36 7.75 -35.01 -11.07
N GLN A 37 6.74 -35.80 -11.46
CA GLN A 37 6.04 -35.65 -12.72
C GLN A 37 4.53 -35.65 -12.49
N TRP A 38 3.87 -34.56 -12.86
CA TRP A 38 2.41 -34.49 -12.94
C TRP A 38 1.92 -35.01 -14.29
N THR A 39 0.82 -35.76 -14.27
CA THR A 39 0.12 -36.26 -15.46
C THR A 39 -1.38 -36.07 -15.28
N ILE A 40 -2.05 -35.54 -16.30
CA ILE A 40 -3.52 -35.42 -16.35
C ILE A 40 -4.05 -36.37 -17.43
N THR A 41 -4.97 -37.26 -17.05
CA THR A 41 -5.59 -38.25 -17.93
C THR A 41 -7.10 -37.98 -18.02
N ASN A 42 -7.68 -38.00 -19.23
CA ASN A 42 -9.12 -37.88 -19.37
C ASN A 42 -9.81 -39.22 -19.04
N CYS A 43 -10.57 -39.23 -17.95
CA CYS A 43 -11.28 -40.39 -17.40
C CYS A 43 -12.78 -40.41 -17.69
N THR A 44 -13.30 -39.44 -18.46
CA THR A 44 -14.74 -39.32 -18.79
C THR A 44 -15.32 -40.56 -19.48
N THR A 45 -14.51 -41.32 -20.22
CA THR A 45 -14.95 -42.52 -20.93
C THR A 45 -14.15 -43.78 -20.61
N ASN A 46 -12.81 -43.74 -20.61
CA ASN A 46 -11.98 -44.95 -20.46
C ASN A 46 -10.57 -44.72 -19.84
N CYS A 47 -10.29 -43.57 -19.21
CA CYS A 47 -8.99 -43.25 -18.58
C CYS A 47 -7.75 -43.53 -19.45
N SER A 48 -7.86 -43.38 -20.78
CA SER A 48 -6.91 -43.96 -21.74
C SER A 48 -6.10 -42.93 -22.54
N SER A 49 -6.37 -41.63 -22.39
CA SER A 49 -5.64 -40.56 -23.06
C SER A 49 -5.03 -39.57 -22.05
N SER A 50 -3.70 -39.53 -22.01
CA SER A 50 -2.94 -38.42 -21.42
C SER A 50 -3.11 -37.18 -22.29
N ILE A 51 -3.35 -36.03 -21.66
CA ILE A 51 -3.66 -34.80 -22.39
C ILE A 51 -2.37 -34.08 -22.74
N SER A 52 -2.05 -33.99 -24.03
CA SER A 52 -1.00 -33.07 -24.50
C SER A 52 -1.51 -31.63 -24.41
N LEU A 53 -0.90 -30.84 -23.54
CA LEU A 53 -1.32 -29.48 -23.24
C LEU A 53 -0.51 -28.50 -24.09
N ASN A 54 -1.15 -27.89 -25.09
CA ASN A 54 -0.51 -26.97 -26.05
C ASN A 54 0.11 -25.68 -25.44
N HIS A 55 0.01 -25.47 -24.12
CA HIS A 55 0.71 -24.41 -23.37
C HIS A 55 1.18 -25.05 -22.05
N PRO A 56 2.33 -24.65 -21.49
CA PRO A 56 2.82 -25.19 -20.23
C PRO A 56 1.81 -24.93 -19.10
N ILE A 57 1.31 -26.01 -18.50
CA ILE A 57 0.75 -25.96 -17.15
C ILE A 57 1.89 -25.58 -16.20
N ILE A 58 1.63 -24.66 -15.28
CA ILE A 58 2.62 -24.29 -14.27
C ILE A 58 2.63 -25.39 -13.21
N THR A 59 3.71 -26.17 -13.18
CA THR A 59 3.97 -27.22 -12.20
C THR A 59 5.25 -26.93 -11.43
N THR A 60 5.23 -27.13 -10.12
CA THR A 60 6.44 -27.22 -9.29
C THR A 60 6.71 -28.68 -8.91
N PHE A 61 7.67 -28.89 -8.02
CA PHE A 61 7.94 -30.21 -7.42
C PHE A 61 6.71 -30.84 -6.74
N SER A 62 5.86 -30.01 -6.13
CA SER A 62 4.76 -30.47 -5.28
C SER A 62 3.39 -29.87 -5.64
N GLU A 63 3.29 -28.97 -6.62
CA GLU A 63 2.06 -28.25 -6.95
C GLU A 63 1.78 -28.26 -8.46
N ILE A 64 0.50 -28.24 -8.83
CA ILE A 64 0.01 -28.06 -10.21
C ILE A 64 -1.09 -26.99 -10.25
N HIS A 65 -0.95 -26.04 -11.17
CA HIS A 65 -1.98 -25.03 -11.49
C HIS A 65 -2.59 -25.31 -12.87
N ILE A 66 -3.90 -25.60 -12.88
CA ILE A 66 -4.71 -25.71 -14.09
C ILE A 66 -5.54 -24.41 -14.24
N PRO A 67 -5.24 -23.55 -15.23
CA PRO A 67 -5.99 -22.32 -15.44
C PRO A 67 -7.46 -22.57 -15.81
N ALA A 68 -8.31 -21.57 -15.54
CA ALA A 68 -9.70 -21.56 -15.98
C ALA A 68 -9.83 -21.84 -17.49
N LYS A 69 -10.89 -22.57 -17.86
CA LYS A 69 -11.22 -23.03 -19.22
C LYS A 69 -10.19 -23.94 -19.90
N LYS A 70 -9.12 -24.35 -19.19
CA LYS A 70 -8.03 -25.15 -19.79
C LYS A 70 -8.41 -26.60 -20.07
N LEU A 71 -9.31 -27.14 -19.25
CA LEU A 71 -9.91 -28.47 -19.43
C LEU A 71 -11.33 -28.33 -20.01
N GLU A 72 -11.76 -29.35 -20.76
CA GLU A 72 -13.14 -29.48 -21.23
C GLU A 72 -14.02 -30.07 -20.12
N TYR A 73 -15.33 -30.17 -20.33
CA TYR A 73 -16.20 -30.88 -19.39
C TYR A 73 -15.88 -32.37 -19.34
N GLY A 74 -15.84 -32.94 -18.14
CA GLY A 74 -15.52 -34.34 -17.96
C GLY A 74 -14.86 -34.67 -16.61
N ILE A 75 -14.57 -35.95 -16.42
CA ILE A 75 -13.83 -36.46 -15.27
C ILE A 75 -12.36 -36.62 -15.68
N TYR A 76 -11.45 -36.11 -14.86
CA TYR A 76 -10.02 -36.21 -15.07
C TYR A 76 -9.34 -36.86 -13.87
N GLU A 77 -8.38 -37.73 -14.16
CA GLU A 77 -7.41 -38.22 -13.18
C GLU A 77 -6.23 -37.25 -13.17
N VAL A 78 -5.93 -36.67 -12.02
CA VAL A 78 -4.70 -35.91 -11.79
C VAL A 78 -3.78 -36.77 -10.94
N LYS A 79 -2.67 -37.18 -11.53
CA LYS A 79 -1.69 -38.08 -10.91
C LYS A 79 -0.35 -37.37 -10.76
N LEU A 80 0.17 -37.37 -9.53
CA LEU A 80 1.57 -37.06 -9.26
C LEU A 80 2.34 -38.37 -9.17
N THR A 81 3.42 -38.48 -9.95
CA THR A 81 4.41 -39.55 -9.83
C THR A 81 5.72 -38.97 -9.31
N VAL A 82 6.33 -39.61 -8.32
CA VAL A 82 7.53 -39.18 -7.61
C VAL A 82 8.56 -40.30 -7.72
N SER A 83 9.77 -40.01 -8.21
CA SER A 83 10.83 -41.00 -8.48
C SER A 83 12.18 -40.54 -7.93
N SER A 84 12.90 -41.42 -7.24
CA SER A 84 14.30 -41.18 -6.85
C SER A 84 15.26 -41.32 -8.04
N VAL A 85 16.30 -40.48 -8.07
CA VAL A 85 17.35 -40.48 -9.12
C VAL A 85 18.50 -41.46 -8.79
N ASN A 86 18.66 -41.85 -7.52
CA ASN A 86 19.76 -42.69 -7.04
C ASN A 86 19.54 -44.21 -7.25
N ILE A 87 20.59 -44.99 -6.92
CA ILE A 87 20.83 -46.43 -7.18
C ILE A 87 19.62 -47.38 -7.04
N HIS A 88 18.64 -47.03 -6.20
CA HIS A 88 17.33 -47.66 -6.19
C HIS A 88 16.26 -46.65 -6.60
N ILE A 89 15.73 -46.82 -7.81
CA ILE A 89 14.58 -46.06 -8.32
C ILE A 89 13.32 -46.55 -7.60
N VAL A 90 12.95 -45.84 -6.54
CA VAL A 90 11.68 -45.99 -5.83
C VAL A 90 10.71 -45.02 -6.46
N THR A 91 9.58 -45.53 -6.95
CA THR A 91 8.48 -44.72 -7.45
C THR A 91 7.29 -44.76 -6.50
N ALA A 92 6.76 -43.60 -6.18
CA ALA A 92 5.51 -43.41 -5.48
C ALA A 92 4.55 -42.60 -6.37
N SER A 93 3.24 -42.81 -6.23
CA SER A 93 2.26 -41.95 -6.91
C SER A 93 1.01 -41.74 -6.09
N ALA A 94 0.50 -40.51 -6.11
CA ALA A 94 -0.81 -40.13 -5.58
C ALA A 94 -1.73 -39.75 -6.75
N VAL A 95 -3.03 -39.98 -6.57
CA VAL A 95 -4.07 -39.77 -7.60
C VAL A 95 -5.26 -39.09 -6.95
N GLU A 96 -5.75 -38.03 -7.59
CA GLU A 96 -6.99 -37.33 -7.23
C GLU A 96 -7.90 -37.26 -8.47
N TYR A 97 -9.22 -37.34 -8.28
CA TYR A 97 -10.19 -37.24 -9.37
C TYR A 97 -10.95 -35.92 -9.30
N ILE A 98 -11.01 -35.23 -10.44
CA ILE A 98 -11.72 -33.95 -10.58
C ILE A 98 -12.81 -34.07 -11.64
N GLU A 99 -13.94 -33.41 -11.43
CA GLU A 99 -15.05 -33.31 -12.40
C GLU A 99 -15.19 -31.84 -12.81
N ILE A 100 -14.85 -31.55 -14.08
CA ILE A 100 -15.03 -30.23 -14.67
C ILE A 100 -16.48 -30.10 -15.11
N ILE A 101 -17.24 -29.29 -14.36
CA ILE A 101 -18.67 -29.04 -14.59
C ILE A 101 -18.89 -27.67 -15.27
N PRO A 102 -20.03 -27.48 -15.97
CA PRO A 102 -20.39 -26.18 -16.51
C PRO A 102 -20.51 -25.10 -15.42
N THR A 103 -20.04 -23.90 -15.72
CA THR A 103 -20.28 -22.70 -14.92
C THR A 103 -21.73 -22.23 -15.13
N GLY A 104 -22.35 -21.68 -14.09
CA GLY A 104 -23.72 -21.20 -14.15
C GLY A 104 -23.90 -20.07 -15.18
N ILE A 105 -24.80 -20.29 -16.14
CA ILE A 105 -25.12 -19.31 -17.20
C ILE A 105 -25.97 -18.18 -16.64
N MET A 106 -25.72 -16.95 -17.09
CA MET A 106 -26.46 -15.76 -16.64
C MET A 106 -27.46 -15.33 -17.71
N ALA A 107 -28.73 -15.67 -17.52
CA ALA A 107 -29.82 -15.28 -18.43
C ALA A 107 -30.28 -13.84 -18.17
N ASN A 108 -30.06 -12.94 -19.13
CA ASN A 108 -30.43 -11.52 -19.02
C ASN A 108 -31.32 -11.10 -20.19
N LEU A 109 -32.49 -10.50 -19.93
CA LEU A 109 -33.39 -10.05 -21.01
C LEU A 109 -32.99 -8.69 -21.62
N VAL A 110 -32.17 -7.92 -20.90
CA VAL A 110 -31.65 -6.59 -21.21
C VAL A 110 -30.21 -6.48 -20.72
N SER A 111 -29.47 -5.44 -21.13
CA SER A 111 -28.04 -5.30 -20.81
C SER A 111 -27.74 -5.19 -19.30
N ASN A 112 -26.50 -5.56 -18.97
CA ASN A 112 -25.84 -5.40 -17.66
C ASN A 112 -26.54 -6.07 -16.47
N GLY A 113 -27.43 -7.04 -16.72
CA GLY A 113 -28.15 -7.76 -15.66
C GLY A 113 -29.21 -6.94 -14.93
N THR A 114 -29.67 -5.84 -15.54
CA THR A 114 -30.66 -4.91 -14.97
C THR A 114 -31.91 -5.64 -14.45
N SER A 115 -32.30 -5.43 -13.18
CA SER A 115 -33.44 -6.11 -12.53
C SER A 115 -34.79 -5.47 -12.86
N MET A 116 -34.84 -4.13 -12.99
CA MET A 116 -36.06 -3.37 -13.28
C MET A 116 -35.79 -2.21 -14.24
N ILE A 117 -36.60 -2.04 -15.27
CA ILE A 117 -36.61 -0.86 -16.16
C ILE A 117 -37.95 -0.10 -16.08
N THR A 118 -37.94 1.19 -16.39
CA THR A 118 -39.15 1.97 -16.71
C THR A 118 -39.36 2.00 -18.21
N HIS A 119 -40.62 1.84 -18.65
CA HIS A 119 -41.02 1.80 -20.05
C HIS A 119 -42.20 2.72 -20.32
N ASP A 120 -42.17 3.40 -21.47
CA ASP A 120 -43.27 4.23 -21.98
C ASP A 120 -44.24 3.32 -22.76
N PRO A 121 -45.54 3.25 -22.42
CA PRO A 121 -46.48 2.39 -23.13
C PRO A 121 -46.57 2.70 -24.64
N GLN A 122 -46.22 3.90 -25.10
CA GLN A 122 -46.23 4.27 -26.52
C GLN A 122 -45.01 3.74 -27.31
N GLN A 123 -44.03 3.13 -26.64
CA GLN A 123 -42.80 2.61 -27.24
C GLN A 123 -42.82 1.08 -27.36
N TYR A 124 -42.05 0.55 -28.30
CA TYR A 124 -41.78 -0.88 -28.41
C TYR A 124 -40.80 -1.31 -27.32
N LEU A 125 -41.02 -2.47 -26.71
CA LEU A 125 -40.10 -3.09 -25.75
C LEU A 125 -39.51 -4.36 -26.36
N THR A 126 -38.20 -4.37 -26.63
CA THR A 126 -37.48 -5.55 -27.11
C THR A 126 -36.73 -6.20 -25.96
N LEU A 127 -36.95 -7.50 -25.76
CA LEU A 127 -36.22 -8.36 -24.83
C LEU A 127 -35.37 -9.32 -25.66
N ASP A 128 -34.05 -9.38 -25.44
CA ASP A 128 -33.11 -10.16 -26.26
C ASP A 128 -32.10 -10.94 -25.40
N PRO A 129 -32.53 -12.02 -24.74
CA PRO A 129 -31.63 -12.91 -24.04
C PRO A 129 -30.58 -13.58 -24.92
N GLY A 130 -30.74 -13.63 -26.25
CA GLY A 130 -29.66 -14.09 -27.12
C GLY A 130 -28.48 -13.13 -27.23
N ARG A 131 -28.71 -11.83 -27.03
CA ARG A 131 -27.68 -10.79 -27.07
C ARG A 131 -27.10 -10.45 -25.70
N PHE A 132 -27.90 -10.53 -24.64
CA PHE A 132 -27.52 -10.02 -23.32
C PHE A 132 -27.20 -11.11 -22.28
N SER A 133 -27.55 -12.37 -22.53
CA SER A 133 -27.13 -13.47 -21.64
C SER A 133 -25.63 -13.76 -21.81
N GLU A 134 -25.03 -14.30 -20.75
CA GLU A 134 -23.61 -14.63 -20.71
C GLU A 134 -23.41 -16.10 -20.33
N ASP A 135 -22.62 -16.82 -21.12
CA ASP A 135 -22.07 -18.12 -20.76
C ASP A 135 -20.63 -17.89 -20.27
N PRO A 136 -20.34 -18.04 -18.96
CA PRO A 136 -19.01 -17.79 -18.44
C PRO A 136 -17.94 -18.73 -18.96
N ASP A 137 -18.28 -19.88 -19.56
CA ASP A 137 -17.32 -20.84 -20.10
C ASP A 137 -16.96 -20.53 -21.56
N GLU A 138 -17.87 -19.98 -22.35
CA GLU A 138 -17.60 -19.57 -23.74
C GLU A 138 -17.01 -18.15 -23.82
N LYS A 139 -16.71 -17.67 -25.04
CA LYS A 139 -16.25 -16.28 -25.28
C LYS A 139 -17.43 -15.33 -25.50
N GLU A 140 -18.48 -15.84 -26.13
CA GLU A 140 -19.70 -15.15 -26.51
C GLU A 140 -20.86 -16.14 -26.31
N PHE A 141 -22.02 -15.66 -25.83
CA PHE A 141 -23.17 -16.52 -25.61
C PHE A 141 -23.77 -16.99 -26.94
N ASN A 142 -23.63 -18.29 -27.26
CA ASN A 142 -24.17 -18.83 -28.51
C ASN A 142 -25.68 -19.08 -28.40
N SER A 143 -26.46 -18.05 -28.73
CA SER A 143 -27.92 -18.06 -28.65
C SER A 143 -28.62 -19.18 -29.45
N THR A 144 -27.96 -19.74 -30.48
CA THR A 144 -28.53 -20.80 -31.33
C THR A 144 -28.59 -22.17 -30.64
N LYS A 145 -27.82 -22.38 -29.57
CA LYS A 145 -27.82 -23.63 -28.78
C LYS A 145 -29.05 -23.80 -27.88
N TRP A 146 -29.92 -22.78 -27.81
CA TRP A 146 -30.98 -22.67 -26.80
C TRP A 146 -32.37 -22.59 -27.41
N ASN A 147 -33.35 -23.08 -26.65
CA ASN A 147 -34.77 -22.81 -26.85
C ASN A 147 -35.23 -21.83 -25.78
N TYR A 148 -36.09 -20.87 -26.15
CA TYR A 148 -36.53 -19.78 -25.29
C TYR A 148 -38.05 -19.86 -25.11
N THR A 149 -38.50 -19.82 -23.86
CA THR A 149 -39.92 -19.76 -23.52
C THR A 149 -40.17 -18.54 -22.64
N TYR A 150 -40.98 -17.61 -23.13
CA TYR A 150 -41.27 -16.35 -22.43
C TYR A 150 -42.56 -16.46 -21.63
N TYR A 151 -42.57 -15.84 -20.45
CA TYR A 151 -43.70 -15.74 -19.55
C TYR A 151 -43.85 -14.30 -19.08
N CYS A 152 -45.08 -13.85 -18.84
CA CYS A 152 -45.37 -12.53 -18.31
C CYS A 152 -46.51 -12.60 -17.29
N ARG A 153 -46.39 -11.85 -16.18
CA ARG A 153 -47.47 -11.63 -15.21
C ARG A 153 -47.48 -10.20 -14.70
N ILE A 154 -48.62 -9.75 -14.17
CA ILE A 154 -48.67 -8.52 -13.36
C ILE A 154 -47.96 -8.82 -12.03
N HIS A 155 -46.95 -8.04 -11.69
CA HIS A 155 -46.20 -8.23 -10.45
C HIS A 155 -47.02 -7.73 -9.25
N GLY A 156 -47.10 -8.52 -8.17
CA GLY A 156 -47.87 -8.19 -6.96
C GLY A 156 -49.33 -8.62 -6.93
N VAL A 157 -49.81 -9.39 -7.92
CA VAL A 157 -51.17 -9.97 -7.91
C VAL A 157 -51.09 -11.47 -7.64
N SER A 158 -51.63 -11.91 -6.50
CA SER A 158 -51.70 -13.34 -6.13
C SER A 158 -52.68 -14.06 -7.06
N VAL A 159 -52.18 -14.95 -7.92
CA VAL A 159 -53.03 -15.85 -8.71
C VAL A 159 -53.53 -16.96 -7.79
N ILE A 160 -54.85 -17.08 -7.64
CA ILE A 160 -55.48 -18.15 -6.86
C ILE A 160 -55.24 -19.48 -7.59
N ALA A 161 -54.50 -20.39 -6.97
CA ALA A 161 -54.28 -21.74 -7.49
C ALA A 161 -55.62 -22.50 -7.54
N GLY A 162 -56.05 -22.93 -8.74
CA GLY A 162 -57.26 -23.76 -8.89
C GLY A 162 -57.93 -23.74 -10.27
N SER A 163 -57.71 -22.71 -11.09
CA SER A 163 -58.45 -22.53 -12.36
C SER A 163 -57.68 -23.03 -13.58
N SER A 164 -57.67 -24.34 -13.81
CA SER A 164 -57.34 -24.91 -15.12
C SER A 164 -58.50 -24.66 -16.10
N VAL A 165 -58.40 -23.61 -16.92
CA VAL A 165 -59.41 -23.29 -17.94
C VAL A 165 -58.94 -23.78 -19.31
N LEU A 166 -59.52 -24.89 -19.76
CA LEU A 166 -59.57 -25.27 -21.18
C LEU A 166 -60.68 -24.46 -21.86
N MET A 167 -60.38 -23.71 -22.91
CA MET A 167 -61.38 -23.21 -23.87
C MET A 167 -60.83 -23.23 -25.31
N ASN A 168 -61.75 -23.40 -26.27
CA ASN A 168 -61.47 -23.72 -27.67
C ASN A 168 -61.23 -22.50 -28.57
N ASP A 169 -60.71 -22.78 -29.76
CA ASP A 169 -60.61 -21.89 -30.92
C ASP A 169 -61.88 -21.08 -31.24
N ASN A 170 -61.64 -19.89 -31.81
CA ASN A 170 -62.56 -18.91 -32.38
C ASN A 170 -63.23 -17.94 -31.39
N ASP A 171 -62.56 -16.81 -31.12
CA ASP A 171 -63.14 -15.47 -31.31
C ASP A 171 -62.06 -14.35 -31.22
N GLU A 172 -62.30 -13.23 -31.88
CA GLU A 172 -61.34 -12.10 -31.99
C GLU A 172 -61.17 -11.33 -30.66
N ILE A 173 -59.93 -11.16 -30.18
CA ILE A 173 -59.67 -10.52 -28.88
C ILE A 173 -59.40 -9.01 -29.00
N SER A 174 -60.31 -8.23 -28.44
CA SER A 174 -60.09 -6.83 -28.04
C SER A 174 -60.44 -6.64 -26.56
N SER A 175 -59.44 -6.77 -25.66
CA SER A 175 -59.65 -6.59 -24.21
C SER A 175 -58.35 -6.23 -23.45
N PRO A 176 -58.36 -5.32 -22.47
CA PRO A 176 -57.14 -4.77 -21.83
C PRO A 176 -56.75 -5.45 -20.50
N ASN A 177 -57.06 -6.73 -20.32
CA ASN A 177 -56.48 -7.53 -19.24
C ASN A 177 -55.19 -8.21 -19.73
N CYS A 178 -54.33 -8.62 -18.80
CA CYS A 178 -53.03 -9.20 -19.13
C CYS A 178 -53.11 -10.68 -19.55
N SER A 179 -53.93 -10.96 -20.56
CA SER A 179 -53.94 -12.19 -21.36
C SER A 179 -52.89 -12.09 -22.49
N CYS A 180 -51.66 -11.66 -22.17
CA CYS A 180 -50.63 -11.41 -23.19
C CYS A 180 -50.14 -12.69 -23.90
N PHE A 181 -50.53 -13.88 -23.41
CA PHE A 181 -50.23 -15.19 -24.00
C PHE A 181 -51.38 -16.18 -23.70
N THR A 182 -52.54 -16.03 -24.34
CA THR A 182 -53.61 -17.07 -24.29
C THR A 182 -53.43 -18.20 -25.30
N ASP A 183 -52.43 -18.10 -26.18
CA ASP A 183 -51.87 -19.24 -26.88
C ASP A 183 -50.38 -19.36 -26.58
N GLN A 184 -49.88 -20.60 -26.68
CA GLN A 184 -48.48 -20.89 -26.58
C GLN A 184 -47.70 -20.19 -27.70
N PHE A 185 -47.05 -19.07 -27.39
CA PHE A 185 -45.79 -18.71 -28.05
C PHE A 185 -44.66 -19.64 -27.58
N SER A 186 -44.89 -20.96 -27.69
CA SER A 186 -43.82 -21.88 -28.00
C SER A 186 -43.42 -21.60 -29.45
N SER A 187 -42.64 -20.55 -29.68
CA SER A 187 -41.92 -20.44 -30.94
C SER A 187 -40.94 -21.60 -30.99
N THR A 188 -41.32 -22.66 -31.70
CA THR A 188 -40.41 -23.69 -32.19
C THR A 188 -39.40 -23.10 -33.18
N GLU A 189 -39.58 -21.83 -33.59
CA GLU A 189 -38.57 -21.02 -34.26
C GLU A 189 -37.49 -20.52 -33.28
N SER A 190 -36.25 -20.54 -33.77
CA SER A 190 -35.00 -20.27 -33.04
C SER A 190 -34.75 -18.81 -32.65
N ARG A 191 -35.77 -17.96 -32.49
CA ARG A 191 -35.58 -16.52 -32.26
C ARG A 191 -35.31 -16.24 -30.79
N SER A 192 -34.13 -15.72 -30.50
CA SER A 192 -33.66 -15.40 -29.15
C SER A 192 -34.18 -14.07 -28.59
N SER A 193 -35.07 -13.40 -29.31
CA SER A 193 -35.61 -12.09 -28.94
C SER A 193 -37.11 -12.00 -29.18
N VAL A 194 -37.79 -11.19 -28.35
CA VAL A 194 -39.23 -10.90 -28.43
C VAL A 194 -39.46 -9.41 -28.35
N THR A 195 -40.29 -8.88 -29.23
CA THR A 195 -40.67 -7.46 -29.25
C THR A 195 -42.14 -7.32 -28.88
N ILE A 196 -42.39 -6.58 -27.80
CA ILE A 196 -43.73 -6.23 -27.34
C ILE A 196 -44.12 -4.92 -28.02
N MET A 197 -45.29 -4.91 -28.66
CA MET A 197 -45.78 -3.79 -29.46
C MET A 197 -46.15 -2.59 -28.57
N ALA A 198 -46.04 -1.39 -29.14
CA ALA A 198 -46.56 -0.19 -28.51
C ALA A 198 -48.05 -0.34 -28.15
N ASN A 199 -48.44 0.23 -27.01
CA ASN A 199 -49.76 0.20 -26.38
C ASN A 199 -50.24 -1.19 -25.87
N SER A 200 -49.40 -2.23 -25.92
CA SER A 200 -49.76 -3.56 -25.37
C SER A 200 -49.72 -3.65 -23.84
N LEU A 201 -49.02 -2.73 -23.16
CA LEU A 201 -48.89 -2.70 -21.70
C LEU A 201 -49.65 -1.51 -21.11
N VAL A 202 -50.35 -1.73 -20.00
CA VAL A 202 -51.17 -0.73 -19.33
C VAL A 202 -50.30 0.09 -18.37
N ALA A 203 -50.39 1.42 -18.47
CA ALA A 203 -49.68 2.35 -17.61
C ALA A 203 -50.05 2.21 -16.12
N ASN A 204 -49.14 2.66 -15.25
CA ASN A 204 -49.21 2.55 -13.79
C ASN A 204 -49.30 1.09 -13.29
N ARG A 205 -48.72 0.15 -14.04
CA ARG A 205 -48.55 -1.26 -13.63
C ARG A 205 -47.10 -1.69 -13.77
N THR A 206 -46.68 -2.61 -12.90
CA THR A 206 -45.41 -3.33 -13.03
C THR A 206 -45.67 -4.73 -13.54
N TYR A 207 -44.99 -5.08 -14.62
CA TYR A 207 -45.02 -6.40 -15.23
C TYR A 207 -43.74 -7.15 -14.84
N GLN A 208 -43.84 -8.46 -14.66
CA GLN A 208 -42.69 -9.33 -14.52
C GLN A 208 -42.62 -10.22 -15.75
N PHE A 209 -41.50 -10.15 -16.45
CA PHE A 209 -41.14 -11.04 -17.54
C PHE A 209 -40.14 -12.07 -17.02
N MET A 210 -40.33 -13.33 -17.42
CA MET A 210 -39.38 -14.41 -17.23
C MET A 210 -39.10 -15.05 -18.59
N VAL A 211 -37.85 -15.36 -18.88
CA VAL A 211 -37.49 -16.28 -19.97
C VAL A 211 -36.91 -17.53 -19.35
N ASN A 212 -37.49 -18.71 -19.65
CA ASN A 212 -36.84 -19.98 -19.38
C ASN A 212 -36.08 -20.41 -20.64
N MET A 213 -34.80 -20.73 -20.49
CA MET A 213 -33.90 -21.09 -21.56
C MET A 213 -33.46 -22.53 -21.35
N THR A 214 -33.71 -23.41 -22.33
CA THR A 214 -33.35 -24.83 -22.25
C THR A 214 -32.36 -25.20 -23.34
N HIS A 215 -31.27 -25.90 -23.00
CA HIS A 215 -30.21 -26.22 -23.94
C HIS A 215 -30.63 -27.35 -24.88
N ARG A 216 -30.53 -27.14 -26.20
CA ARG A 216 -31.06 -28.06 -27.23
C ARG A 216 -30.46 -29.46 -27.18
N ALA A 217 -29.19 -29.58 -26.81
CA ALA A 217 -28.50 -30.87 -26.68
C ALA A 217 -28.48 -31.42 -25.25
N ASN A 218 -28.93 -30.66 -24.24
CA ASN A 218 -29.00 -31.11 -22.85
C ASN A 218 -30.25 -30.51 -22.15
N PRO A 219 -31.41 -31.17 -22.21
CA PRO A 219 -32.65 -30.66 -21.63
C PRO A 219 -32.63 -30.45 -20.10
N TYR A 220 -31.66 -31.05 -19.40
CA TYR A 220 -31.46 -30.83 -17.95
C TYR A 220 -30.76 -29.51 -17.64
N LEU A 221 -30.06 -28.92 -18.62
CA LEU A 221 -29.47 -27.59 -18.48
C LEU A 221 -30.53 -26.54 -18.83
N GLN A 222 -31.16 -26.01 -17.79
CA GLN A 222 -32.18 -24.98 -17.87
C GLN A 222 -31.76 -23.77 -17.02
N VAL A 223 -32.00 -22.56 -17.53
CA VAL A 223 -31.71 -21.31 -16.83
C VAL A 223 -32.85 -20.32 -17.04
N SER A 224 -33.28 -19.66 -15.97
CA SER A 224 -34.34 -18.65 -16.03
C SER A 224 -33.78 -17.25 -15.80
N GLY A 225 -34.06 -16.34 -16.73
CA GLY A 225 -33.80 -14.90 -16.59
C GLY A 225 -35.08 -14.15 -16.25
N TYR A 226 -34.96 -13.06 -15.49
CA TYR A 226 -36.10 -12.25 -15.03
C TYR A 226 -35.90 -10.76 -15.29
N LEU A 227 -37.00 -10.03 -15.53
CA LEU A 227 -37.00 -8.58 -15.66
C LEU A 227 -38.33 -7.99 -15.17
N LEU A 228 -38.26 -6.96 -14.34
CA LEU A 228 -39.42 -6.13 -13.97
C LEU A 228 -39.51 -4.92 -14.91
N VAL A 229 -40.71 -4.65 -15.42
CA VAL A 229 -40.99 -3.55 -16.34
C VAL A 229 -42.08 -2.69 -15.72
N LYS A 230 -41.70 -1.50 -15.26
CA LYS A 230 -42.61 -0.49 -14.71
C LYS A 230 -43.10 0.40 -15.84
N VAL A 231 -44.40 0.39 -16.12
CA VAL A 231 -44.97 1.13 -17.26
C VAL A 231 -45.54 2.45 -16.77
N GLU A 232 -44.99 3.58 -17.25
CA GLU A 232 -45.37 4.94 -16.82
C GLU A 232 -45.75 5.81 -18.03
N ASN A 233 -46.73 6.69 -17.86
CA ASN A 233 -47.13 7.68 -18.88
C ASN A 233 -46.13 8.85 -18.92
N ALA A 234 -44.88 8.57 -19.27
CA ALA A 234 -43.81 9.54 -19.46
C ALA A 234 -42.92 9.07 -20.60
N ARG A 235 -42.40 10.02 -21.40
CA ARG A 235 -41.35 9.75 -22.40
C ARG A 235 -40.11 9.23 -21.67
N SER A 236 -40.02 7.92 -21.58
CA SER A 236 -39.04 7.22 -20.76
C SER A 236 -37.93 6.70 -21.65
N GLN A 237 -36.68 6.90 -21.22
CA GLN A 237 -35.50 6.33 -21.85
C GLN A 237 -35.06 5.10 -21.04
N MET A 238 -34.70 4.01 -21.72
CA MET A 238 -34.21 2.81 -21.05
C MET A 238 -32.82 3.07 -20.46
N ILE A 239 -32.71 2.91 -19.14
CA ILE A 239 -31.44 3.01 -18.40
C ILE A 239 -30.98 1.58 -18.06
N ALA A 240 -29.78 1.23 -18.49
CA ALA A 240 -29.08 0.05 -18.03
C ALA A 240 -28.45 0.34 -16.66
N VAL A 241 -28.53 -0.62 -15.74
CA VAL A 241 -27.84 -0.56 -14.44
C VAL A 241 -27.11 -1.88 -14.21
N GLY A 242 -25.85 -1.80 -13.80
CA GLY A 242 -25.00 -2.96 -13.51
C GLY A 242 -24.06 -2.69 -12.34
N CYS A 243 -23.39 -3.74 -11.85
CA CYS A 243 -22.26 -3.58 -10.94
C CYS A 243 -20.96 -3.36 -11.71
N ASP A 244 -20.08 -2.49 -11.20
CA ASP A 244 -18.77 -2.20 -11.83
C ASP A 244 -17.84 -3.44 -11.85
N LEU A 245 -18.06 -4.39 -10.93
CA LEU A 245 -17.42 -5.71 -10.92
C LEU A 245 -18.49 -6.81 -10.87
N THR A 246 -18.66 -7.55 -11.97
CA THR A 246 -19.65 -8.63 -12.08
C THR A 246 -19.43 -9.77 -11.07
N THR A 247 -18.17 -10.00 -10.70
CA THR A 247 -17.74 -10.94 -9.65
C THR A 247 -18.24 -10.58 -8.25
N MET A 248 -18.66 -9.33 -8.01
CA MET A 248 -19.17 -8.85 -6.72
C MET A 248 -20.70 -8.85 -6.61
N CYS A 249 -21.41 -9.08 -7.71
CA CYS A 249 -22.89 -9.11 -7.76
C CYS A 249 -23.43 -10.30 -8.56
N PRO A 250 -23.02 -11.56 -8.25
CA PRO A 250 -23.46 -12.73 -8.97
C PRO A 250 -24.99 -12.85 -8.98
N ARG A 251 -25.56 -13.19 -10.14
CA ARG A 251 -27.01 -13.20 -10.35
C ARG A 251 -27.61 -14.58 -10.03
N LYS A 252 -28.71 -14.60 -9.26
CA LYS A 252 -29.48 -15.81 -8.94
C LYS A 252 -30.99 -15.49 -8.98
N GLY A 253 -31.61 -15.79 -10.13
CA GLY A 253 -33.03 -15.50 -10.38
C GLY A 253 -33.33 -14.00 -10.52
N GLU A 254 -34.26 -13.50 -9.70
CA GLU A 254 -34.69 -12.09 -9.71
C GLU A 254 -33.67 -11.13 -9.07
N PHE A 255 -32.77 -11.66 -8.22
CA PHE A 255 -31.85 -10.88 -7.40
C PHE A 255 -30.37 -11.08 -7.81
N GLN A 256 -29.55 -10.10 -7.47
CA GLN A 256 -28.10 -10.21 -7.40
C GLN A 256 -27.68 -10.43 -5.94
N TYR A 257 -26.69 -11.29 -5.69
CA TYR A 257 -26.23 -11.60 -4.33
C TYR A 257 -25.09 -10.68 -3.93
N ILE A 258 -25.11 -10.17 -2.70
CA ILE A 258 -24.03 -9.39 -2.09
C ILE A 258 -23.73 -9.88 -0.68
N ASN A 259 -22.46 -9.90 -0.28
CA ASN A 259 -22.09 -10.25 1.09
C ASN A 259 -22.11 -9.02 1.99
N LEU A 260 -22.36 -9.21 3.29
CA LEU A 260 -22.32 -8.14 4.29
C LEU A 260 -20.99 -7.37 4.34
N SER A 261 -19.88 -8.03 4.01
CA SER A 261 -18.53 -7.45 3.97
C SER A 261 -18.19 -6.74 2.66
N THR A 262 -18.97 -6.93 1.60
CA THR A 262 -18.68 -6.42 0.25
C THR A 262 -19.14 -4.97 0.10
N GLN A 263 -18.27 -4.14 -0.47
CA GLN A 263 -18.64 -2.83 -0.98
C GLN A 263 -19.37 -2.96 -2.31
N LEU A 264 -20.50 -2.29 -2.46
CA LEU A 264 -21.31 -2.34 -3.68
C LEU A 264 -21.03 -1.13 -4.57
N ALA A 265 -20.34 -1.34 -5.70
CA ALA A 265 -20.10 -0.33 -6.73
C ALA A 265 -21.01 -0.58 -7.96
N LEU A 266 -21.81 0.42 -8.31
CA LEU A 266 -22.82 0.37 -9.37
C LEU A 266 -22.56 1.43 -10.43
N PHE A 267 -22.94 1.14 -11.67
CA PHE A 267 -22.98 2.13 -12.74
C PHE A 267 -24.32 2.13 -13.46
N SER A 268 -24.64 3.26 -14.09
CA SER A 268 -25.83 3.46 -14.90
C SER A 268 -25.51 4.15 -16.23
N SER A 269 -26.16 3.72 -17.30
CA SER A 269 -26.01 4.29 -18.64
C SER A 269 -27.31 4.26 -19.44
N LEU A 270 -27.48 5.22 -20.35
CA LEU A 270 -28.65 5.26 -21.24
C LEU A 270 -28.43 4.30 -22.41
N MET A 271 -29.38 3.40 -22.66
CA MET A 271 -29.29 2.44 -23.78
C MET A 271 -29.46 3.13 -25.15
N ASN A 272 -30.15 4.27 -25.19
CA ASN A 272 -30.35 5.09 -26.39
C ASN A 272 -29.63 6.45 -26.20
N GLN A 273 -28.64 6.77 -27.05
CA GLN A 273 -27.75 7.92 -26.87
C GLN A 273 -28.38 9.31 -27.18
N THR A 274 -29.71 9.42 -27.29
CA THR A 274 -30.40 10.56 -27.91
C THR A 274 -30.99 11.58 -26.92
N GLY A 275 -30.51 11.63 -25.67
CA GLY A 275 -31.12 12.43 -24.59
C GLY A 275 -30.16 13.27 -23.75
N LEU A 276 -30.51 14.54 -23.52
CA LEU A 276 -29.88 15.43 -22.52
C LEU A 276 -30.54 15.28 -21.15
N LEU A 277 -30.37 14.11 -20.53
CA LEU A 277 -30.78 13.87 -19.14
C LEU A 277 -29.65 14.31 -18.20
N ASN A 278 -29.80 15.50 -17.62
CA ASN A 278 -28.70 16.18 -16.92
C ASN A 278 -28.67 15.96 -15.40
N ASN A 279 -29.75 15.50 -14.78
CA ASN A 279 -29.81 15.26 -13.34
C ASN A 279 -30.00 13.76 -13.05
N ILE A 280 -29.10 13.18 -12.27
CA ILE A 280 -29.12 11.79 -11.84
C ILE A 280 -29.30 11.78 -10.32
N THR A 281 -30.13 10.89 -9.80
CA THR A 281 -30.31 10.67 -8.36
C THR A 281 -30.44 9.19 -8.08
N TRP A 282 -29.68 8.68 -7.12
CA TRP A 282 -29.82 7.32 -6.59
C TRP A 282 -30.70 7.30 -5.35
N ASN A 283 -31.65 6.36 -5.32
CA ASN A 283 -32.52 6.06 -4.19
C ASN A 283 -32.26 4.63 -3.72
N ILE A 284 -32.17 4.44 -2.40
CA ILE A 284 -32.02 3.12 -1.77
C ILE A 284 -33.33 2.74 -1.10
N TYR A 285 -33.75 1.48 -1.23
CA TYR A 285 -34.94 0.95 -0.58
C TYR A 285 -34.63 -0.32 0.20
N LEU A 286 -35.21 -0.40 1.39
CA LEU A 286 -35.26 -1.57 2.26
C LEU A 286 -36.39 -2.48 1.79
N GLY A 287 -36.13 -3.77 1.60
CA GLY A 287 -37.14 -4.76 1.19
C GLY A 287 -37.61 -5.60 2.37
N MET A 288 -38.92 -5.64 2.60
CA MET A 288 -39.57 -6.57 3.52
C MET A 288 -40.43 -7.58 2.76
N MET A 289 -40.29 -8.86 3.08
CA MET A 289 -41.08 -9.93 2.45
C MET A 289 -42.52 -9.90 2.96
N ASN A 290 -43.51 -9.76 2.07
CA ASN A 290 -44.92 -9.78 2.46
C ASN A 290 -45.46 -11.22 2.45
N SER A 291 -45.69 -11.78 3.64
CA SER A 291 -46.09 -13.18 3.87
C SER A 291 -47.42 -13.61 3.24
N SER A 292 -48.19 -12.68 2.67
CA SER A 292 -49.49 -12.92 2.02
C SER A 292 -49.47 -12.86 0.49
N SER A 293 -48.40 -12.35 -0.13
CA SER A 293 -48.34 -12.15 -1.58
C SER A 293 -47.03 -12.62 -2.23
N ASP A 294 -46.09 -13.12 -1.44
CA ASP A 294 -44.76 -13.57 -1.89
C ASP A 294 -43.99 -12.49 -2.68
N THR A 295 -44.25 -11.22 -2.34
CA THR A 295 -43.64 -10.04 -2.97
C THR A 295 -43.00 -9.12 -1.94
N GLN A 296 -41.93 -8.44 -2.37
CA GLN A 296 -41.16 -7.51 -1.55
C GLN A 296 -41.84 -6.16 -1.49
N LYS A 297 -42.19 -5.72 -0.28
CA LYS A 297 -42.61 -4.34 -0.02
C LYS A 297 -41.35 -3.49 0.19
N TRP A 298 -41.16 -2.52 -0.69
CA TRP A 298 -40.04 -1.57 -0.65
C TRP A 298 -40.39 -0.33 0.19
N SER A 299 -39.54 0.03 1.14
CA SER A 299 -39.59 1.31 1.87
C SER A 299 -38.32 2.11 1.62
N LEU A 300 -38.46 3.42 1.36
CA LEU A 300 -37.33 4.31 1.08
C LEU A 300 -36.38 4.40 2.28
N PHE A 301 -35.09 4.26 2.06
CA PHE A 301 -34.05 4.50 3.05
C PHE A 301 -33.81 6.02 3.16
N THR A 302 -34.40 6.64 4.18
CA THR A 302 -34.42 8.11 4.32
C THR A 302 -33.11 8.72 4.78
N GLU A 303 -32.27 7.95 5.47
CA GLU A 303 -31.00 8.40 6.09
C GLU A 303 -29.84 8.54 5.09
N MET A 304 -30.10 8.34 3.78
CA MET A 304 -29.07 8.38 2.73
C MET A 304 -28.31 9.73 2.67
N ASN A 305 -28.98 10.83 3.01
CA ASN A 305 -28.36 12.15 3.07
C ASN A 305 -27.46 12.32 4.31
N ASP A 306 -27.79 11.67 5.43
CA ASP A 306 -27.07 11.80 6.70
C ASP A 306 -25.70 11.10 6.64
N TYR A 307 -25.60 10.02 5.85
CA TYR A 307 -24.35 9.28 5.60
C TYR A 307 -23.70 9.58 4.24
N ARG A 308 -24.06 10.70 3.60
CA ARG A 308 -23.48 11.10 2.30
C ARG A 308 -21.99 11.42 2.44
N GLY A 309 -21.15 10.79 1.63
CA GLY A 309 -19.69 10.90 1.74
C GLY A 309 -19.08 10.08 2.89
N ILE A 310 -19.89 9.30 3.62
CA ILE A 310 -19.44 8.36 4.65
C ILE A 310 -19.71 6.94 4.19
N TRP A 311 -20.97 6.62 3.88
CA TRP A 311 -21.38 5.32 3.32
C TRP A 311 -21.73 5.41 1.84
N PHE A 312 -22.13 6.59 1.36
CA PHE A 312 -22.68 6.78 0.02
C PHE A 312 -21.86 7.76 -0.81
N PHE A 313 -21.36 7.25 -1.94
CA PHE A 313 -20.52 7.95 -2.88
C PHE A 313 -21.19 7.97 -4.25
N GLY A 314 -21.06 9.06 -5.01
CA GLY A 314 -21.65 9.15 -6.35
C GLY A 314 -23.18 9.25 -6.43
N ALA A 315 -23.89 9.54 -5.33
CA ALA A 315 -25.37 9.58 -5.26
C ALA A 315 -26.09 10.42 -6.34
N ASN A 316 -25.39 11.37 -6.99
CA ASN A 316 -25.92 12.18 -8.08
C ASN A 316 -25.11 12.02 -9.39
N ARG A 317 -24.53 10.84 -9.63
CA ARG A 317 -23.64 10.51 -10.77
C ARG A 317 -24.05 9.18 -11.40
N SER A 318 -23.51 8.87 -12.58
CA SER A 318 -23.71 7.58 -13.24
C SER A 318 -23.13 6.41 -12.46
N HIS A 319 -21.94 6.60 -11.86
CA HIS A 319 -21.34 5.66 -10.90
C HIS A 319 -21.75 6.01 -9.47
N PHE A 320 -22.13 5.00 -8.71
CA PHE A 320 -22.57 5.07 -7.32
C PHE A 320 -21.86 3.99 -6.50
N THR A 321 -21.63 4.24 -5.22
CA THR A 321 -21.11 3.20 -4.32
C THR A 321 -21.71 3.31 -2.93
N ALA A 322 -22.11 2.15 -2.40
CA ALA A 322 -22.47 1.95 -1.00
C ALA A 322 -21.37 1.10 -0.32
N THR A 323 -20.77 1.63 0.74
CA THR A 323 -19.80 0.88 1.57
C THR A 323 -20.49 -0.29 2.27
N ASN A 324 -19.72 -1.33 2.59
CA ASN A 324 -20.18 -2.47 3.39
C ASN A 324 -20.82 -2.08 4.75
N GLN A 325 -20.45 -0.92 5.31
CA GLN A 325 -21.02 -0.40 6.56
C GLN A 325 -22.55 -0.24 6.53
N LEU A 326 -23.17 -0.01 5.36
CA LEU A 326 -24.63 -0.04 5.22
C LEU A 326 -25.18 -1.41 5.67
N PHE A 327 -24.68 -2.48 5.07
CA PHE A 327 -25.13 -3.84 5.30
C PHE A 327 -24.72 -4.35 6.69
N LEU A 328 -23.53 -3.98 7.17
CA LEU A 328 -23.05 -4.29 8.52
C LEU A 328 -23.85 -3.59 9.63
N THR A 329 -24.48 -2.44 9.35
CA THR A 329 -25.37 -1.75 10.30
C THR A 329 -26.78 -2.33 10.25
N TYR A 330 -27.32 -2.54 9.04
CA TYR A 330 -28.68 -3.03 8.82
C TYR A 330 -28.76 -4.54 8.57
N ARG A 331 -28.07 -5.35 9.40
CA ARG A 331 -27.93 -6.81 9.24
C ARG A 331 -29.24 -7.60 9.19
N ASN A 332 -30.34 -7.02 9.68
CA ASN A 332 -31.66 -7.64 9.69
C ASN A 332 -32.41 -7.48 8.36
N ILE A 333 -31.85 -6.76 7.38
CA ILE A 333 -32.48 -6.46 6.10
C ILE A 333 -31.85 -7.32 5.01
N ASN A 334 -32.57 -8.37 4.60
CA ASN A 334 -32.08 -9.31 3.58
C ASN A 334 -32.25 -8.80 2.15
N PHE A 335 -33.16 -7.85 1.88
CA PHE A 335 -33.46 -7.39 0.53
C PHE A 335 -33.20 -5.89 0.38
N TRP A 336 -32.51 -5.51 -0.68
CA TRP A 336 -32.19 -4.12 -0.99
C TRP A 336 -32.51 -3.80 -2.45
N ARG A 337 -32.92 -2.57 -2.72
CA ARG A 337 -33.10 -2.05 -4.08
C ARG A 337 -32.35 -0.75 -4.23
N PHE A 338 -31.52 -0.68 -5.25
CA PHE A 338 -30.81 0.53 -5.65
C PHE A 338 -31.42 0.99 -6.96
N GLU A 339 -32.17 2.08 -6.90
CA GLU A 339 -32.83 2.70 -8.05
C GLU A 339 -32.04 3.94 -8.47
N VAL A 340 -31.73 4.05 -9.75
CA VAL A 340 -31.27 5.30 -10.36
C VAL A 340 -32.44 5.98 -11.06
N VAL A 341 -32.54 7.29 -10.90
CA VAL A 341 -33.53 8.15 -11.54
C VAL A 341 -32.81 9.21 -12.35
N TYR A 342 -33.07 9.25 -13.64
CA TYR A 342 -32.64 10.34 -14.54
C TYR A 342 -33.81 11.31 -14.72
N MET A 343 -33.52 12.60 -14.65
CA MET A 343 -34.51 13.68 -14.76
C MET A 343 -34.02 14.78 -15.71
N SER A 344 -34.92 15.24 -16.58
CA SER A 344 -34.83 16.51 -17.32
C SER A 344 -36.02 17.41 -16.94
N MET A 345 -36.19 18.54 -17.63
CA MET A 345 -37.35 19.42 -17.43
C MET A 345 -38.68 18.79 -17.89
N THR A 346 -38.65 17.75 -18.73
CA THR A 346 -39.85 17.15 -19.36
C THR A 346 -39.91 15.62 -19.28
N GLU A 347 -38.80 14.96 -18.95
CA GLU A 347 -38.69 13.49 -18.94
C GLU A 347 -38.16 13.01 -17.59
N LYS A 348 -38.75 11.92 -17.10
CA LYS A 348 -38.27 11.17 -15.93
C LYS A 348 -38.13 9.72 -16.36
N SER A 349 -37.05 9.07 -15.98
CA SER A 349 -36.82 7.65 -16.24
C SER A 349 -36.14 7.04 -15.04
N SER A 350 -36.51 5.81 -14.66
CA SER A 350 -35.79 5.09 -13.61
C SER A 350 -35.51 3.64 -13.98
N SER A 351 -34.50 3.09 -13.33
CA SER A 351 -34.06 1.71 -13.47
C SER A 351 -33.45 1.26 -12.15
N ALA A 352 -33.47 -0.03 -11.84
CA ALA A 352 -33.00 -0.53 -10.56
C ALA A 352 -32.36 -1.91 -10.62
N LEU A 353 -31.47 -2.14 -9.66
CA LEU A 353 -31.00 -3.46 -9.28
C LEU A 353 -31.62 -3.86 -7.94
N HIS A 354 -32.01 -5.13 -7.85
CA HIS A 354 -32.51 -5.76 -6.63
C HIS A 354 -31.47 -6.75 -6.12
N PHE A 355 -31.15 -6.63 -4.83
CA PHE A 355 -30.14 -7.43 -4.15
C PHE A 355 -30.73 -8.26 -3.02
N GLU A 356 -30.16 -9.43 -2.82
CA GLU A 356 -30.34 -10.28 -1.66
C GLU A 356 -29.01 -10.38 -0.90
N ILE A 357 -29.06 -10.23 0.43
CA ILE A 357 -27.89 -10.41 1.30
C ILE A 357 -27.59 -11.90 1.40
N ASN A 358 -26.47 -12.29 0.80
CA ASN A 358 -25.97 -13.64 0.87
C ASN A 358 -25.72 -14.07 2.32
N GLN A 359 -26.20 -15.25 2.67
CA GLN A 359 -26.12 -15.78 4.03
C GLN A 359 -24.81 -16.55 4.18
N PRO A 360 -23.98 -16.27 5.20
CA PRO A 360 -22.72 -16.99 5.38
C PRO A 360 -22.98 -18.43 5.85
N PRO A 361 -22.04 -19.38 5.64
CA PRO A 361 -22.13 -20.77 6.08
C PRO A 361 -22.50 -20.93 7.55
N LYS A 362 -23.33 -21.93 7.87
CA LYS A 362 -23.89 -22.11 9.24
C LYS A 362 -23.76 -23.55 9.74
N SER A 363 -24.05 -23.72 11.03
CA SER A 363 -24.26 -25.00 11.72
C SER A 363 -23.07 -25.95 11.87
N GLY A 364 -21.87 -25.57 11.41
CA GLY A 364 -20.67 -26.39 11.56
C GLY A 364 -19.85 -26.10 12.82
N VAL A 365 -18.89 -26.99 13.10
CA VAL A 365 -17.92 -26.90 14.20
C VAL A 365 -16.52 -27.24 13.67
N CYS A 366 -15.50 -26.51 14.12
CA CYS A 366 -14.10 -26.83 13.85
C CYS A 366 -13.38 -27.27 15.13
N SER A 367 -12.41 -28.16 14.98
CA SER A 367 -11.59 -28.71 16.08
C SER A 367 -10.12 -28.83 15.64
N ILE A 368 -9.18 -28.74 16.59
CA ILE A 368 -7.74 -28.83 16.33
C ILE A 368 -7.09 -29.82 17.30
N THR A 369 -6.19 -30.67 16.79
CA THR A 369 -5.44 -31.65 17.57
C THR A 369 -3.99 -31.76 17.09
N PRO A 370 -3.00 -31.98 17.99
CA PRO A 370 -3.08 -31.96 19.46
C PRO A 370 -3.28 -30.55 20.03
N SER A 371 -3.60 -30.44 21.34
CA SER A 371 -3.74 -29.14 22.01
C SER A 371 -2.41 -28.48 22.41
N ASN A 372 -1.32 -29.26 22.41
CA ASN A 372 0.01 -28.84 22.83
C ASN A 372 1.04 -29.34 21.81
N GLY A 373 2.08 -28.57 21.55
CA GLY A 373 3.18 -28.97 20.67
C GLY A 373 4.34 -27.97 20.61
N THR A 374 5.15 -28.11 19.57
CA THR A 374 6.27 -27.23 19.21
C THR A 374 6.09 -26.73 17.77
N ILE A 375 6.97 -25.83 17.32
CA ILE A 375 6.98 -25.30 15.95
C ILE A 375 7.12 -26.36 14.84
N THR A 376 7.56 -27.59 15.16
CA THR A 376 7.67 -28.70 14.21
C THR A 376 6.46 -29.64 14.23
N THR A 377 5.60 -29.57 15.25
CA THR A 377 4.41 -30.42 15.42
C THR A 377 3.40 -30.19 14.30
N LYS A 378 2.96 -31.27 13.64
CA LYS A 378 1.81 -31.24 12.72
C LYS A 378 0.53 -31.13 13.57
N PHE A 379 -0.29 -30.12 13.32
CA PHE A 379 -1.61 -29.96 13.91
C PHE A 379 -2.68 -30.20 12.84
N THR A 380 -3.61 -31.11 13.11
CA THR A 380 -4.73 -31.41 12.23
C THR A 380 -5.93 -30.58 12.66
N VAL A 381 -6.46 -29.76 11.75
CA VAL A 381 -7.73 -29.06 11.90
C VAL A 381 -8.82 -29.82 11.14
N ILE A 382 -9.95 -30.04 11.80
CA ILE A 382 -11.11 -30.76 11.26
C ILE A 382 -12.35 -29.90 11.48
N CYS A 383 -12.94 -29.43 10.39
CA CYS A 383 -14.22 -28.74 10.34
C CYS A 383 -15.31 -29.71 9.85
N LYS A 384 -16.46 -29.77 10.53
CA LYS A 384 -17.58 -30.66 10.20
C LYS A 384 -18.90 -29.92 10.23
N ASP A 385 -19.88 -30.49 9.55
CA ASP A 385 -21.30 -30.09 9.58
C ASP A 385 -21.59 -28.65 9.09
N TRP A 386 -20.60 -27.99 8.46
CA TRP A 386 -20.79 -26.73 7.76
C TRP A 386 -21.73 -26.93 6.58
N THR A 387 -22.85 -26.23 6.60
CA THR A 387 -23.83 -26.25 5.53
C THR A 387 -24.09 -24.84 5.02
N ASP A 388 -24.27 -24.75 3.71
CA ASP A 388 -24.57 -23.53 2.99
C ASP A 388 -25.46 -23.88 1.79
N GLN A 389 -26.34 -22.97 1.35
CA GLN A 389 -27.24 -23.22 0.22
C GLN A 389 -26.54 -23.16 -1.14
N ASP A 390 -25.47 -22.38 -1.24
CA ASP A 390 -24.66 -22.18 -2.44
C ASP A 390 -23.37 -23.00 -2.39
N GLY A 391 -23.03 -23.50 -1.21
CA GLY A 391 -21.96 -24.47 -0.97
C GLY A 391 -20.68 -23.83 -0.45
N ILE A 392 -19.83 -24.64 0.18
CA ILE A 392 -18.53 -24.18 0.68
C ILE A 392 -17.55 -24.06 -0.50
N LYS A 393 -16.71 -23.03 -0.46
CA LYS A 393 -15.64 -22.75 -1.42
C LYS A 393 -14.28 -23.10 -0.83
N ASP A 394 -13.93 -22.51 0.31
CA ASP A 394 -12.64 -22.73 0.96
C ASP A 394 -12.68 -22.53 2.49
N TYR A 395 -11.63 -23.05 3.13
CA TYR A 395 -11.29 -22.87 4.54
C TYR A 395 -9.93 -22.17 4.58
N SER A 396 -9.87 -21.00 5.22
CA SER A 396 -8.65 -20.20 5.37
C SER A 396 -8.27 -20.08 6.84
N PHE A 397 -7.00 -20.36 7.18
CA PHE A 397 -6.56 -20.55 8.57
C PHE A 397 -5.67 -19.38 9.01
N TYR A 398 -5.96 -18.80 10.18
CA TYR A 398 -5.19 -17.71 10.75
C TYR A 398 -4.84 -17.98 12.21
N ALA A 399 -3.70 -17.46 12.66
CA ALA A 399 -3.27 -17.53 14.05
C ALA A 399 -2.69 -16.21 14.57
N TRP A 400 -2.84 -15.97 15.87
CA TRP A 400 -2.23 -14.84 16.59
C TRP A 400 -1.93 -15.21 18.04
N THR A 401 -1.05 -14.44 18.67
CA THR A 401 -0.65 -14.67 20.07
C THR A 401 -1.34 -13.68 21.02
N THR A 402 -1.10 -12.38 20.83
CA THR A 402 -1.60 -11.32 21.72
C THR A 402 -2.73 -10.50 21.11
N HIS A 403 -2.53 -9.92 19.94
CA HIS A 403 -3.49 -9.01 19.29
C HIS A 403 -4.04 -9.63 18.00
N VAL A 404 -5.36 -9.63 17.81
CA VAL A 404 -6.00 -10.22 16.62
C VAL A 404 -5.66 -9.45 15.33
N GLU A 405 -5.32 -8.17 15.44
CA GLU A 405 -4.84 -7.32 14.33
C GLU A 405 -3.47 -7.80 13.78
N GLN A 406 -2.71 -8.56 14.56
CA GLN A 406 -1.42 -9.14 14.18
C GLN A 406 -1.56 -10.60 13.70
N ARG A 407 -2.78 -11.04 13.32
CA ARG A 407 -3.02 -12.41 12.84
C ARG A 407 -2.29 -12.69 11.54
N VAL A 408 -1.60 -13.83 11.51
CA VAL A 408 -0.90 -14.34 10.33
C VAL A 408 -1.75 -15.39 9.64
N ILE A 409 -1.77 -15.40 8.32
CA ILE A 409 -2.34 -16.50 7.55
C ILE A 409 -1.39 -17.71 7.60
N LEU A 410 -1.96 -18.90 7.74
CA LEU A 410 -1.22 -20.17 7.76
C LEU A 410 -1.41 -20.97 6.46
N GLY A 411 -2.46 -20.67 5.70
CA GLY A 411 -2.80 -21.33 4.45
C GLY A 411 -4.32 -21.38 4.22
N SER A 412 -4.70 -22.00 3.12
CA SER A 412 -6.09 -22.21 2.72
C SER A 412 -6.25 -23.58 2.06
N THR A 413 -7.42 -24.20 2.14
CA THR A 413 -7.75 -25.42 1.40
C THR A 413 -9.25 -25.52 1.10
N ILE A 414 -9.62 -26.28 0.08
CA ILE A 414 -11.01 -26.68 -0.19
C ILE A 414 -11.47 -27.84 0.72
N SER A 415 -10.52 -28.55 1.34
CA SER A 415 -10.79 -29.69 2.23
C SER A 415 -11.24 -29.22 3.61
N SER A 416 -12.24 -29.91 4.16
CA SER A 416 -12.69 -29.72 5.54
C SER A 416 -11.72 -30.29 6.60
N VAL A 417 -10.68 -31.02 6.17
CA VAL A 417 -9.56 -31.50 6.98
C VAL A 417 -8.25 -30.93 6.44
N PHE A 418 -7.43 -30.36 7.31
CA PHE A 418 -6.18 -29.70 6.94
C PHE A 418 -5.09 -29.93 7.98
N GLU A 419 -3.85 -30.15 7.53
CA GLU A 419 -2.67 -30.21 8.40
C GLU A 419 -1.86 -28.93 8.28
N LEU A 420 -1.52 -28.31 9.41
CA LEU A 420 -0.72 -27.10 9.48
C LEU A 420 0.31 -27.15 10.61
N ARG A 421 1.28 -26.23 10.56
CA ARG A 421 2.15 -25.89 11.68
C ARG A 421 1.77 -24.53 12.23
N LEU A 422 1.80 -24.41 13.55
CA LEU A 422 1.44 -23.17 14.24
C LEU A 422 2.69 -22.36 14.60
N PRO A 423 2.55 -21.01 14.65
CA PRO A 423 3.60 -20.14 15.14
C PRO A 423 3.91 -20.40 16.62
N VAL A 424 4.98 -19.79 17.13
CA VAL A 424 5.29 -19.78 18.57
C VAL A 424 4.19 -19.06 19.35
N GLY A 425 3.82 -19.61 20.51
CA GLY A 425 3.02 -18.90 21.52
C GLY A 425 3.90 -18.21 22.56
N TYR A 426 3.49 -17.01 22.98
CA TYR A 426 4.26 -16.16 23.90
C TYR A 426 3.65 -16.07 25.30
N GLY A 427 4.46 -15.64 26.27
CA GLY A 427 4.08 -15.55 27.69
C GLY A 427 4.02 -16.90 28.42
N ASN A 428 3.64 -16.88 29.71
CA ASN A 428 3.75 -18.02 30.64
C ASN A 428 2.98 -19.30 30.23
N ALA A 429 2.01 -19.19 29.31
CA ALA A 429 1.20 -20.32 28.84
C ALA A 429 1.51 -20.72 27.38
N SER A 430 2.39 -19.99 26.70
CA SER A 430 2.76 -20.19 25.29
C SER A 430 1.56 -20.42 24.36
N LEU A 431 0.49 -19.63 24.53
CA LEU A 431 -0.76 -19.83 23.81
C LEU A 431 -0.75 -19.17 22.43
N VAL A 432 -1.32 -19.89 21.47
CA VAL A 432 -1.62 -19.45 20.11
C VAL A 432 -3.13 -19.58 19.92
N ASN A 433 -3.78 -18.47 19.60
CA ASN A 433 -5.18 -18.45 19.20
C ASN A 433 -5.25 -18.78 17.71
N VAL A 434 -6.21 -19.62 17.31
CA VAL A 434 -6.39 -20.05 15.93
C VAL A 434 -7.85 -19.86 15.53
N ILE A 435 -8.08 -19.37 14.32
CA ILE A 435 -9.41 -19.17 13.76
C ILE A 435 -9.45 -19.69 12.32
N VAL A 436 -10.57 -20.29 11.95
CA VAL A 436 -10.85 -20.74 10.58
C VAL A 436 -11.89 -19.80 9.99
N GLN A 437 -11.60 -19.23 8.83
CA GLN A 437 -12.60 -18.54 8.00
C GLN A 437 -13.16 -19.56 7.01
N ILE A 438 -14.46 -19.87 7.10
CA ILE A 438 -15.17 -20.73 6.15
C ILE A 438 -15.88 -19.83 5.14
N ARG A 439 -15.52 -19.95 3.86
CA ARG A 439 -16.00 -19.11 2.76
C ARG A 439 -16.94 -19.90 1.84
N ASP A 440 -18.06 -19.30 1.44
CA ASP A 440 -18.99 -19.88 0.46
C ASP A 440 -18.61 -19.56 -1.01
N GLN A 441 -19.37 -20.13 -1.95
CA GLN A 441 -19.21 -19.93 -3.40
C GLN A 441 -19.42 -18.48 -3.89
N PHE A 442 -20.01 -17.60 -3.09
CA PHE A 442 -20.21 -16.19 -3.38
C PHE A 442 -19.35 -15.25 -2.50
N ASN A 443 -18.42 -15.82 -1.71
CA ASN A 443 -17.48 -15.17 -0.79
C ASN A 443 -18.08 -14.60 0.51
N SER A 444 -19.26 -15.03 0.97
CA SER A 444 -19.65 -14.77 2.38
C SER A 444 -18.85 -15.69 3.30
N MET A 445 -18.61 -15.23 4.52
CA MET A 445 -17.67 -15.87 5.44
C MET A 445 -18.23 -16.00 6.86
N THR A 446 -17.98 -17.15 7.47
CA THR A 446 -18.14 -17.36 8.92
C THR A 446 -16.77 -17.61 9.54
N GLU A 447 -16.45 -16.90 10.63
CA GLU A 447 -15.26 -17.18 11.43
C GLU A 447 -15.57 -18.18 12.55
N ALA A 448 -14.82 -19.28 12.61
CA ALA A 448 -14.93 -20.32 13.63
C ALA A 448 -13.68 -20.33 14.52
N ASN A 449 -13.86 -19.93 15.78
CA ASN A 449 -12.80 -19.96 16.79
C ASN A 449 -12.45 -21.40 17.18
N LEU A 450 -11.16 -21.73 17.16
CA LEU A 450 -10.64 -22.98 17.69
C LEU A 450 -10.19 -22.80 19.16
N PRO A 451 -10.11 -23.88 19.95
CA PRO A 451 -9.39 -23.86 21.22
C PRO A 451 -7.96 -23.33 21.04
N ALA A 452 -7.50 -22.46 21.95
CA ALA A 452 -6.12 -22.00 21.94
C ALA A 452 -5.15 -23.17 22.19
N VAL A 453 -4.05 -23.18 21.44
CA VAL A 453 -3.06 -24.26 21.43
C VAL A 453 -1.79 -23.80 22.13
N SER A 454 -1.20 -24.64 22.98
CA SER A 454 0.10 -24.33 23.61
C SER A 454 1.24 -24.74 22.66
N VAL A 455 1.91 -23.76 22.05
CA VAL A 455 3.03 -23.99 21.13
C VAL A 455 4.32 -23.43 21.74
N ILE A 456 5.13 -24.32 22.30
CA ILE A 456 6.29 -23.94 23.10
C ILE A 456 7.45 -23.48 22.20
N PRO A 457 8.02 -22.27 22.42
CA PRO A 457 9.27 -21.87 21.78
C PRO A 457 10.45 -22.65 22.36
N THR A 458 10.97 -23.60 21.60
CA THR A 458 12.35 -24.04 21.79
C THR A 458 13.28 -23.02 21.14
N ARG A 459 13.77 -22.02 21.91
CA ARG A 459 14.88 -21.14 21.48
C ARG A 459 16.07 -21.98 20.95
N THR A 460 16.28 -23.16 21.54
CA THR A 460 17.21 -24.20 21.07
C THR A 460 17.04 -24.59 19.60
N SER A 461 15.81 -24.64 19.07
CA SER A 461 15.57 -25.01 17.66
C SER A 461 16.05 -23.94 16.68
N ILE A 462 15.99 -22.67 17.04
CA ILE A 462 16.51 -21.58 16.20
C ILE A 462 18.04 -21.51 16.29
N TYR A 463 18.62 -21.70 17.48
CA TYR A 463 20.08 -21.87 17.58
C TYR A 463 20.60 -23.13 16.87
N SER A 464 19.82 -24.23 16.84
CA SER A 464 20.10 -25.40 16.00
C SER A 464 20.00 -25.07 14.51
N LEU A 465 18.97 -24.35 14.07
CA LEU A 465 18.82 -23.89 12.68
C LEU A 465 19.97 -22.97 12.25
N ILE A 466 20.35 -21.98 13.07
CA ILE A 466 21.53 -21.11 12.85
C ILE A 466 22.79 -21.99 12.69
N LYS A 467 22.99 -22.95 13.59
CA LYS A 467 24.13 -23.87 13.56
C LYS A 467 24.10 -24.78 12.32
N ALA A 468 22.92 -25.25 11.91
CA ALA A 468 22.73 -26.10 10.74
C ALA A 468 23.00 -25.34 9.44
N ILE A 469 22.47 -24.12 9.29
CA ILE A 469 22.73 -23.22 8.14
C ILE A 469 24.22 -22.88 8.04
N LYS A 470 24.91 -22.66 9.17
CA LYS A 470 26.37 -22.45 9.20
C LYS A 470 27.19 -23.70 8.82
N ILE A 471 26.62 -24.90 8.92
CA ILE A 471 27.27 -26.18 8.58
C ILE A 471 26.90 -26.67 7.17
N SER A 472 25.72 -26.31 6.65
CA SER A 472 25.19 -26.79 5.37
C SER A 472 25.95 -26.30 4.13
N SER A 473 26.97 -25.45 4.29
CA SER A 473 27.97 -25.16 3.26
C SER A 473 28.91 -26.34 2.98
N THR A 474 28.87 -27.43 3.77
CA THR A 474 29.79 -28.58 3.63
C THR A 474 29.18 -29.99 3.76
N MET A 475 28.04 -30.20 4.41
CA MET A 475 27.37 -31.53 4.55
C MET A 475 25.85 -31.40 4.69
N SER A 476 25.12 -32.50 4.46
CA SER A 476 23.67 -32.58 4.68
C SER A 476 23.30 -32.33 6.14
N SER A 477 22.39 -31.37 6.37
CA SER A 477 21.89 -31.01 7.71
C SER A 477 20.75 -31.94 8.13
N THR A 478 20.83 -32.47 9.35
CA THR A 478 19.75 -33.25 9.99
C THR A 478 18.73 -32.39 10.76
N ASP A 479 18.76 -31.07 10.61
CA ASP A 479 17.80 -30.19 11.29
C ASP A 479 16.40 -30.30 10.66
N PRO A 480 15.34 -30.58 11.46
CA PRO A 480 13.98 -30.75 10.93
C PRO A 480 13.41 -29.54 10.20
N LEU A 481 13.84 -28.31 10.51
CA LEU A 481 13.34 -27.11 9.81
C LEU A 481 14.00 -26.97 8.43
N VAL A 482 15.29 -27.32 8.31
CA VAL A 482 15.99 -27.37 7.02
C VAL A 482 15.35 -28.42 6.10
N GLU A 483 15.03 -29.60 6.63
CA GLU A 483 14.32 -30.65 5.87
C GLU A 483 12.93 -30.21 5.40
N LEU A 484 12.18 -29.46 6.23
CA LEU A 484 10.87 -28.94 5.83
C LEU A 484 10.96 -27.86 4.74
N LEU A 485 11.98 -27.00 4.80
CA LEU A 485 12.21 -25.97 3.77
C LEU A 485 12.67 -26.58 2.43
N SER A 486 13.38 -27.71 2.44
CA SER A 486 13.78 -28.41 1.21
C SER A 486 12.63 -29.11 0.46
N LYS A 487 11.42 -29.21 1.05
CA LYS A 487 10.27 -29.90 0.42
C LYS A 487 9.56 -29.09 -0.67
N ASN A 488 9.96 -27.83 -0.87
CA ASN A 488 9.48 -26.94 -1.94
C ASN A 488 7.95 -26.95 -2.12
N ASN A 489 7.23 -26.78 -1.00
CA ASN A 489 5.77 -26.70 -0.91
C ASN A 489 5.43 -25.32 -0.35
N SER A 490 4.66 -24.51 -1.08
CA SER A 490 4.53 -23.08 -0.78
C SER A 490 3.85 -22.80 0.56
N VAL A 491 2.89 -23.64 0.94
CA VAL A 491 2.19 -23.57 2.23
C VAL A 491 3.15 -23.88 3.38
N LEU A 492 3.89 -24.98 3.28
CA LEU A 492 4.84 -25.39 4.33
C LEU A 492 5.98 -24.38 4.49
N THR A 493 6.60 -23.95 3.39
CA THR A 493 7.70 -22.98 3.41
C THR A 493 7.22 -21.63 3.96
N GLY A 494 5.99 -21.20 3.63
CA GLY A 494 5.36 -20.02 4.23
C GLY A 494 5.12 -20.14 5.74
N GLN A 495 4.56 -21.26 6.22
CA GLN A 495 4.35 -21.52 7.65
C GLN A 495 5.66 -21.52 8.45
N VAL A 496 6.70 -22.20 7.96
CA VAL A 496 8.02 -22.25 8.61
C VAL A 496 8.68 -20.87 8.60
N THR A 497 8.66 -20.17 7.46
CA THR A 497 9.22 -18.82 7.34
C THR A 497 8.54 -17.84 8.27
N THR A 498 7.20 -17.84 8.32
CA THR A 498 6.40 -17.02 9.25
C THR A 498 6.79 -17.29 10.70
N THR A 499 6.85 -18.56 11.10
CA THR A 499 7.16 -18.97 12.47
C THR A 499 8.56 -18.56 12.90
N VAL A 500 9.58 -18.80 12.07
CA VAL A 500 10.97 -18.40 12.38
C VAL A 500 11.10 -16.88 12.38
N SER A 501 10.51 -16.18 11.40
CA SER A 501 10.58 -14.71 11.30
C SER A 501 9.98 -14.01 12.52
N GLN A 502 8.86 -14.53 13.06
CA GLN A 502 8.27 -13.97 14.28
C GLN A 502 9.21 -14.02 15.47
N VAL A 503 9.92 -15.13 15.68
CA VAL A 503 10.86 -15.25 16.81
C VAL A 503 12.10 -14.40 16.59
N LEU A 504 12.63 -14.32 15.36
CA LEU A 504 13.73 -13.40 15.05
C LEU A 504 13.33 -11.94 15.29
N ASN A 505 12.11 -11.54 14.90
CA ASN A 505 11.59 -10.19 15.15
C ASN A 505 11.40 -9.89 16.66
N GLU A 506 10.98 -10.88 17.45
CA GLU A 506 10.91 -10.77 18.92
C GLU A 506 12.30 -10.62 19.53
N MET A 507 13.27 -11.47 19.12
CA MET A 507 14.66 -11.40 19.56
C MET A 507 15.28 -10.04 19.25
N ASN A 508 15.13 -9.54 18.03
CA ASN A 508 15.57 -8.18 17.66
C ASN A 508 14.98 -7.13 18.62
N THR A 509 13.67 -7.19 18.88
CA THR A 509 12.97 -6.26 19.78
C THR A 509 13.47 -6.35 21.23
N GLU A 510 13.73 -7.55 21.75
CA GLU A 510 14.32 -7.77 23.08
C GLU A 510 15.73 -7.16 23.17
N ILE A 511 16.56 -7.37 22.16
CA ILE A 511 17.95 -6.90 22.13
C ILE A 511 18.01 -5.37 21.95
N ILE A 512 17.19 -4.81 21.06
CA ILE A 512 16.93 -3.37 20.90
C ILE A 512 16.60 -2.76 22.27
N ARG A 513 15.62 -3.33 23.00
CA ARG A 513 15.21 -2.84 24.33
C ARG A 513 16.33 -2.91 25.37
N LEU A 514 17.18 -3.94 25.32
CA LEU A 514 18.28 -4.15 26.28
C LEU A 514 19.54 -3.32 25.96
N GLY A 515 19.79 -3.00 24.69
CA GLY A 515 21.00 -2.31 24.24
C GLY A 515 20.88 -0.79 24.05
N ILE A 516 19.68 -0.24 23.84
CA ILE A 516 19.52 1.09 23.19
C ILE A 516 19.45 2.30 24.14
N GLN A 517 19.47 2.15 25.47
CA GLN A 517 19.43 3.31 26.39
C GLN A 517 20.53 4.38 26.14
N ASN A 518 21.60 4.04 25.39
CA ASN A 518 22.69 4.95 25.00
C ASN A 518 22.94 5.09 23.48
N ILE A 519 22.21 4.39 22.58
CA ILE A 519 22.59 4.24 21.15
C ILE A 519 21.47 4.67 20.17
N ALA A 520 20.38 5.29 20.65
CA ALA A 520 19.19 5.62 19.85
C ALA A 520 19.44 6.44 18.56
N SER A 521 20.51 7.25 18.50
CA SER A 521 20.84 8.10 17.35
C SER A 521 21.14 7.33 16.05
N ILE A 522 21.58 6.06 16.13
CA ILE A 522 21.90 5.24 14.94
C ILE A 522 20.79 4.26 14.53
N PHE A 523 19.62 4.28 15.16
CA PHE A 523 18.51 3.38 14.80
C PHE A 523 17.34 4.16 14.20
N VAL A 524 16.84 3.73 13.04
CA VAL A 524 15.69 4.33 12.35
C VAL A 524 14.43 4.17 13.21
N SER A 525 13.81 5.27 13.62
CA SER A 525 12.59 5.19 14.43
C SER A 525 11.41 4.63 13.64
N PRO A 526 10.60 3.73 14.21
CA PRO A 526 9.29 3.36 13.65
C PRO A 526 8.39 4.59 13.47
N LEU A 527 7.55 4.59 12.43
CA LEU A 527 6.53 5.62 12.25
C LEU A 527 5.57 5.66 13.45
N GLY A 528 5.21 6.88 13.88
CA GLY A 528 4.32 7.12 15.03
C GLY A 528 4.95 6.86 16.41
N SER A 529 6.23 6.50 16.48
CA SER A 529 6.95 6.39 17.76
C SER A 529 7.10 7.74 18.47
N ARG A 530 7.28 7.70 19.80
CA ARG A 530 7.62 8.85 20.65
C ARG A 530 9.10 8.81 21.00
N GLU A 531 9.66 9.94 21.40
CA GLU A 531 11.04 10.06 21.90
C GLU A 531 11.36 8.96 22.93
N ILE A 532 12.47 8.25 22.72
CA ILE A 532 12.99 7.29 23.69
C ILE A 532 13.77 8.08 24.75
N PRO A 533 13.40 8.03 26.04
CA PRO A 533 14.10 8.76 27.09
C PRO A 533 15.52 8.21 27.27
N MET A 534 16.52 8.97 26.83
CA MET A 534 17.93 8.61 26.97
C MET A 534 18.42 8.83 28.41
N SER A 535 19.20 7.88 28.93
CA SER A 535 19.92 8.01 30.20
C SER A 535 21.41 8.14 29.89
N PRO A 536 22.14 9.14 30.40
CA PRO A 536 23.57 9.27 30.14
C PRO A 536 24.36 8.26 30.97
N HIS A 537 24.58 7.05 30.44
CA HIS A 537 25.39 6.02 31.10
C HIS A 537 26.56 5.54 30.25
N SER A 538 27.68 5.24 30.90
CA SER A 538 28.91 4.81 30.22
C SER A 538 28.75 3.44 29.55
N TRP A 539 29.42 3.29 28.41
CA TRP A 539 29.29 2.16 27.50
C TRP A 539 29.89 0.87 28.08
N ASN A 540 29.35 -0.29 27.67
CA ASN A 540 30.01 -1.57 27.80
C ASN A 540 30.26 -2.19 26.41
N THR A 541 31.53 -2.29 26.03
CA THR A 541 31.97 -2.82 24.73
C THR A 541 31.61 -4.30 24.53
N SER A 542 31.54 -5.11 25.61
CA SER A 542 31.25 -6.54 25.45
C SER A 542 29.82 -6.80 25.00
N THR A 543 28.84 -6.06 25.53
CA THR A 543 27.44 -6.15 25.14
C THR A 543 27.18 -5.66 23.72
N PHE A 544 27.94 -4.65 23.24
CA PHE A 544 27.84 -4.20 21.86
C PHE A 544 28.38 -5.23 20.87
N ASN A 545 29.52 -5.86 21.17
CA ASN A 545 30.08 -6.92 20.31
C ASN A 545 29.14 -8.15 20.25
N GLN A 546 28.51 -8.53 21.36
CA GLN A 546 27.49 -9.58 21.39
C GLN A 546 26.26 -9.24 20.53
N TYR A 547 25.81 -7.97 20.57
CA TYR A 547 24.72 -7.50 19.71
C TYR A 547 25.06 -7.61 18.22
N ILE A 548 26.23 -7.10 17.79
CA ILE A 548 26.64 -7.18 16.38
C ILE A 548 26.82 -8.64 15.93
N GLN A 549 27.32 -9.52 16.79
CA GLN A 549 27.39 -10.96 16.48
C GLN A 549 25.99 -11.56 16.25
N GLN A 550 25.03 -11.27 17.12
CA GLN A 550 23.66 -11.79 17.01
C GLN A 550 22.96 -11.28 15.72
N LEU A 551 23.12 -10.00 15.36
CA LEU A 551 22.58 -9.47 14.08
C LEU A 551 23.08 -10.25 12.86
N ASN A 552 24.36 -10.63 12.83
CA ASN A 552 24.94 -11.35 11.71
C ASN A 552 24.49 -12.81 11.65
N ASP A 553 24.28 -13.43 12.81
CA ASP A 553 23.71 -14.77 12.93
C ASP A 553 22.25 -14.78 12.42
N ASP A 554 21.43 -13.82 12.84
CA ASP A 554 20.02 -13.73 12.44
C ASP A 554 19.87 -13.33 10.97
N ALA A 555 20.72 -12.43 10.46
CA ALA A 555 20.78 -12.08 9.03
C ALA A 555 21.11 -13.29 8.14
N SER A 556 21.96 -14.20 8.61
CA SER A 556 22.28 -15.45 7.90
C SER A 556 21.06 -16.36 7.77
N VAL A 557 20.19 -16.41 8.78
CA VAL A 557 18.91 -17.16 8.73
C VAL A 557 17.93 -16.48 7.78
N ARG A 558 17.81 -15.15 7.83
CA ARG A 558 16.88 -14.42 6.95
C ARG A 558 17.23 -14.59 5.48
N GLU A 559 18.51 -14.57 5.12
CA GLU A 559 18.94 -14.81 3.75
C GLU A 559 18.64 -16.24 3.28
N TYR A 560 18.81 -17.24 4.16
CA TYR A 560 18.46 -18.63 3.86
C TYR A 560 16.95 -18.80 3.62
N LEU A 561 16.11 -18.28 4.53
CA LEU A 561 14.65 -18.29 4.39
C LEU A 561 14.19 -17.56 3.12
N MET A 562 14.79 -16.40 2.80
CA MET A 562 14.42 -15.65 1.61
C MET A 562 14.76 -16.39 0.33
N LYS A 563 15.89 -17.12 0.28
CA LYS A 563 16.22 -18.01 -0.83
C LYS A 563 15.15 -19.11 -1.00
N SER A 564 14.77 -19.81 0.08
CA SER A 564 13.70 -20.82 0.04
C SER A 564 12.34 -20.26 -0.40
N MET A 565 12.01 -19.02 -0.03
CA MET A 565 10.77 -18.35 -0.45
C MET A 565 10.80 -17.86 -1.91
N ASN A 566 11.98 -17.54 -2.44
CA ASN A 566 12.11 -17.00 -3.80
C ASN A 566 11.72 -18.03 -4.87
N ASP A 567 12.05 -19.30 -4.66
CA ASP A 567 11.85 -20.40 -5.62
C ASP A 567 10.39 -20.90 -5.73
N LEU A 568 9.50 -20.43 -4.85
CA LEU A 568 8.08 -20.78 -4.82
C LEU A 568 7.29 -20.13 -5.97
N THR A 569 6.23 -20.78 -6.47
CA THR A 569 5.31 -20.19 -7.46
C THR A 569 4.34 -19.17 -6.85
N THR A 570 4.01 -18.12 -7.63
CA THR A 570 3.12 -17.01 -7.23
C THR A 570 1.95 -16.90 -8.20
N THR A 571 1.07 -17.91 -8.18
CA THR A 571 -0.06 -18.07 -9.12
C THR A 571 -1.42 -17.74 -8.49
N THR A 572 -1.79 -18.34 -7.36
CA THR A 572 -3.04 -17.99 -6.64
C THR A 572 -2.93 -16.70 -5.84
N TRP A 573 -4.06 -16.01 -5.66
CA TRP A 573 -4.21 -14.97 -4.65
C TRP A 573 -3.95 -15.49 -3.22
N ASN A 574 -4.33 -16.73 -2.90
CA ASN A 574 -4.08 -17.38 -1.60
C ASN A 574 -2.59 -17.61 -1.31
N ASN A 575 -1.82 -18.14 -2.26
CA ASN A 575 -0.38 -18.35 -2.10
C ASN A 575 0.35 -17.01 -2.09
N ILE A 576 -0.12 -16.02 -2.87
CA ILE A 576 0.40 -14.66 -2.82
C ILE A 576 0.11 -14.00 -1.46
N LEU A 577 -1.08 -14.18 -0.88
CA LEU A 577 -1.39 -13.67 0.46
C LEU A 577 -0.48 -14.30 1.53
N LEU A 578 -0.28 -15.62 1.49
CA LEU A 578 0.62 -16.32 2.41
C LEU A 578 2.08 -15.90 2.22
N GLN A 579 2.58 -15.84 0.98
CA GLN A 579 3.97 -15.46 0.70
C GLN A 579 4.23 -13.98 1.00
N ALA A 580 3.31 -13.07 0.65
CA ALA A 580 3.41 -11.66 1.00
C ALA A 580 3.42 -11.45 2.52
N SER A 581 2.52 -12.11 3.26
CA SER A 581 2.50 -12.07 4.72
C SER A 581 3.79 -12.61 5.34
N SER A 582 4.27 -13.75 4.83
CA SER A 582 5.54 -14.37 5.28
C SER A 582 6.75 -13.46 5.02
N ILE A 583 6.84 -12.83 3.85
CA ILE A 583 7.97 -11.96 3.47
C ILE A 583 7.90 -10.60 4.16
N ALA A 584 6.70 -10.05 4.40
CA ALA A 584 6.52 -8.84 5.20
C ALA A 584 7.04 -9.03 6.64
N LEU A 585 6.81 -10.21 7.24
CA LEU A 585 7.39 -10.60 8.53
C LEU A 585 8.89 -10.86 8.46
N LEU A 586 9.36 -11.56 7.42
CA LEU A 586 10.78 -11.86 7.20
C LEU A 586 11.63 -10.59 7.01
N THR A 587 11.04 -9.53 6.47
CA THR A 587 11.72 -8.23 6.23
C THR A 587 11.54 -7.22 7.37
N HIS A 588 10.76 -7.51 8.40
CA HIS A 588 10.40 -6.53 9.44
C HIS A 588 11.60 -5.97 10.22
N ALA A 589 12.58 -6.82 10.56
CA ALA A 589 13.83 -6.40 11.18
C ALA A 589 14.81 -5.86 10.12
N ILE A 590 14.63 -4.60 9.71
CA ILE A 590 15.42 -3.98 8.64
C ILE A 590 16.95 -3.96 8.91
N ASN A 591 17.36 -4.05 10.17
CA ASN A 591 18.75 -4.11 10.62
C ASN A 591 19.41 -5.50 10.46
N GLU A 592 18.65 -6.51 10.07
CA GLU A 592 19.09 -7.91 9.87
C GLU A 592 19.00 -8.34 8.40
N LEU A 593 18.76 -7.43 7.45
CA LEU A 593 18.65 -7.77 6.03
C LEU A 593 19.95 -7.46 5.29
N THR A 594 20.59 -8.50 4.73
CA THR A 594 21.70 -8.32 3.78
C THR A 594 21.22 -7.66 2.48
N ARG A 595 22.16 -7.15 1.67
CA ARG A 595 21.85 -6.69 0.30
C ARG A 595 21.14 -7.76 -0.52
N ASP A 596 21.62 -9.00 -0.46
CA ASP A 596 21.08 -10.10 -1.26
C ASP A 596 19.67 -10.50 -0.77
N THR A 597 19.45 -10.53 0.54
CA THR A 597 18.11 -10.72 1.12
C THR A 597 17.16 -9.63 0.64
N SER A 598 17.60 -8.37 0.68
CA SER A 598 16.81 -7.21 0.27
C SER A 598 16.49 -7.21 -1.22
N MET A 599 17.44 -7.63 -2.07
CA MET A 599 17.25 -7.79 -3.52
C MET A 599 16.25 -8.90 -3.87
N LEU A 600 16.38 -10.07 -3.24
CA LEU A 600 15.46 -11.20 -3.46
C LEU A 600 14.05 -10.85 -3.01
N ALA A 601 13.89 -10.29 -1.80
CA ALA A 601 12.59 -9.86 -1.27
C ALA A 601 11.97 -8.76 -2.16
N SER A 602 12.74 -7.76 -2.58
CA SER A 602 12.30 -6.69 -3.48
C SER A 602 11.79 -7.23 -4.83
N SER A 603 12.53 -8.14 -5.47
CA SER A 603 12.05 -8.79 -6.72
C SER A 603 10.79 -9.60 -6.47
N LYS A 604 10.77 -10.44 -5.42
CA LYS A 604 9.64 -11.33 -5.13
C LYS A 604 8.36 -10.56 -4.84
N CYS A 605 8.43 -9.48 -4.07
CA CYS A 605 7.28 -8.63 -3.76
C CYS A 605 6.79 -7.84 -4.98
N ARG A 606 7.70 -7.40 -5.86
CA ARG A 606 7.35 -6.81 -7.15
C ARG A 606 6.61 -7.79 -8.06
N ASP A 607 7.13 -9.01 -8.19
CA ASP A 607 6.57 -10.01 -9.10
C ASP A 607 5.17 -10.45 -8.62
N MET A 608 4.97 -10.60 -7.30
CA MET A 608 3.63 -10.79 -6.69
C MET A 608 2.67 -9.61 -6.93
N ALA A 609 3.17 -8.36 -6.89
CA ALA A 609 2.35 -7.18 -7.16
C ALA A 609 1.87 -7.13 -8.63
N PHE A 610 2.70 -7.56 -9.59
CA PHE A 610 2.29 -7.69 -10.98
C PHE A 610 1.23 -8.79 -11.17
N THR A 611 1.36 -9.95 -10.52
CA THR A 611 0.29 -10.97 -10.55
C THR A 611 -1.00 -10.43 -9.93
N LEU A 612 -0.95 -9.78 -8.76
CA LEU A 612 -2.11 -9.16 -8.12
C LEU A 612 -2.81 -8.17 -9.06
N LYS A 613 -2.06 -7.27 -9.69
CA LYS A 613 -2.58 -6.31 -10.69
C LYS A 613 -3.32 -7.01 -11.83
N SER A 614 -2.83 -8.16 -12.30
CA SER A 614 -3.45 -8.92 -13.40
C SER A 614 -4.79 -9.56 -13.01
N MET A 615 -4.95 -10.00 -11.75
CA MET A 615 -6.16 -10.68 -11.26
C MET A 615 -7.08 -9.80 -10.40
N ALA A 616 -6.76 -8.51 -10.21
CA ALA A 616 -7.46 -7.65 -9.25
C ALA A 616 -8.99 -7.59 -9.41
N ARG A 617 -9.53 -7.82 -10.61
CA ARG A 617 -10.99 -7.88 -10.88
C ARG A 617 -11.67 -9.20 -10.48
N LEU A 618 -10.89 -10.25 -10.26
CA LEU A 618 -11.34 -11.60 -9.88
C LEU A 618 -11.23 -11.86 -8.38
N VAL A 619 -10.49 -11.02 -7.67
CA VAL A 619 -10.21 -11.11 -6.23
C VAL A 619 -11.07 -10.09 -5.47
N SER A 620 -11.50 -10.40 -4.24
CA SER A 620 -12.32 -9.47 -3.45
C SER A 620 -11.50 -8.26 -2.99
N SER A 621 -12.14 -7.09 -2.82
CA SER A 621 -11.45 -5.87 -2.36
C SER A 621 -10.68 -6.09 -1.06
N ASN A 622 -11.24 -6.85 -0.11
CA ASN A 622 -10.58 -7.19 1.16
C ASN A 622 -9.32 -8.02 0.93
N ASP A 623 -9.35 -9.02 0.05
CA ASP A 623 -8.20 -9.87 -0.21
C ASP A 623 -7.12 -9.09 -1.01
N VAL A 624 -7.52 -8.21 -1.93
CA VAL A 624 -6.60 -7.29 -2.63
C VAL A 624 -5.92 -6.32 -1.65
N GLU A 625 -6.68 -5.71 -0.72
CA GLU A 625 -6.16 -4.81 0.32
C GLU A 625 -5.17 -5.55 1.23
N ASN A 626 -5.54 -6.73 1.75
CA ASN A 626 -4.65 -7.54 2.59
C ASN A 626 -3.35 -7.92 1.88
N ILE A 627 -3.39 -8.31 0.60
CA ILE A 627 -2.16 -8.59 -0.17
C ILE A 627 -1.35 -7.30 -0.36
N GLY A 628 -1.99 -6.22 -0.81
CA GLY A 628 -1.34 -4.94 -1.07
C GLY A 628 -0.64 -4.37 0.16
N ASN A 629 -1.26 -4.48 1.34
CA ASN A 629 -0.70 -4.05 2.61
C ASN A 629 0.64 -4.75 2.93
N HIS A 630 0.67 -6.08 2.81
CA HIS A 630 1.89 -6.87 3.04
C HIS A 630 2.98 -6.57 1.99
N LEU A 631 2.62 -6.41 0.71
CA LEU A 631 3.57 -6.09 -0.35
C LEU A 631 4.16 -4.67 -0.21
N ILE A 632 3.34 -3.69 0.18
CA ILE A 632 3.78 -2.32 0.52
C ILE A 632 4.73 -2.36 1.72
N GLN A 633 4.41 -3.13 2.77
CA GLN A 633 5.29 -3.28 3.93
C GLN A 633 6.63 -3.93 3.54
N CYS A 634 6.61 -5.02 2.77
CA CYS A 634 7.82 -5.66 2.22
C CYS A 634 8.70 -4.67 1.46
N ALA A 635 8.13 -3.97 0.48
CA ALA A 635 8.83 -3.04 -0.40
C ALA A 635 9.48 -1.87 0.37
N THR A 636 8.80 -1.37 1.41
CA THR A 636 9.33 -0.28 2.25
C THR A 636 10.37 -0.76 3.26
N ASN A 637 10.19 -1.93 3.86
CA ASN A 637 11.18 -2.57 4.73
C ASN A 637 12.54 -2.73 4.03
N VAL A 638 12.56 -3.33 2.83
CA VAL A 638 13.81 -3.59 2.09
C VAL A 638 14.49 -2.30 1.62
N LEU A 639 13.71 -1.28 1.27
CA LEU A 639 14.25 0.04 0.91
C LEU A 639 14.90 0.72 2.13
N SER A 640 14.27 0.66 3.30
CA SER A 640 14.82 1.19 4.54
C SER A 640 16.09 0.44 4.96
N ALA A 641 16.09 -0.89 4.86
CA ALA A 641 17.24 -1.73 5.20
C ALA A 641 18.50 -1.38 4.39
N VAL A 642 18.38 -1.19 3.07
CA VAL A 642 19.56 -0.88 2.24
C VAL A 642 20.03 0.57 2.37
N ASN A 643 19.15 1.51 2.73
CA ASN A 643 19.50 2.92 2.94
C ASN A 643 20.04 3.20 4.35
N ALA A 644 19.65 2.44 5.38
CA ALA A 644 20.07 2.67 6.76
C ALA A 644 21.62 2.67 6.94
N PRO A 645 22.40 1.70 6.41
CA PRO A 645 23.86 1.75 6.47
C PRO A 645 24.47 2.92 5.69
N LEU A 646 23.90 3.28 4.52
CA LEU A 646 24.37 4.42 3.70
C LEU A 646 24.24 5.76 4.42
N GLN A 647 23.30 5.86 5.36
CA GLN A 647 23.03 7.05 6.16
C GLN A 647 23.59 6.96 7.60
N GLN A 648 24.36 5.91 7.92
CA GLN A 648 24.88 5.65 9.27
C GLN A 648 23.76 5.47 10.33
N ARG A 649 22.55 5.09 9.89
CA ARG A 649 21.38 4.74 10.71
C ARG A 649 21.15 3.22 10.77
N GLY A 650 22.20 2.44 10.56
CA GLY A 650 22.19 0.97 10.59
C GLY A 650 23.61 0.41 10.57
N ALA A 651 23.78 -0.78 11.16
CA ALA A 651 25.06 -1.49 11.12
C ALA A 651 25.34 -2.06 9.71
N ILE A 652 26.61 -2.14 9.32
CA ILE A 652 27.02 -2.92 8.14
C ILE A 652 27.16 -4.37 8.58
N LEU A 653 26.45 -5.28 7.91
CA LEU A 653 26.51 -6.72 8.17
C LEU A 653 27.83 -7.30 7.62
N GLU A 654 28.38 -8.28 8.35
CA GLU A 654 29.65 -8.94 8.06
C GLU A 654 29.59 -9.71 6.73
N LEU A 655 28.46 -10.35 6.42
CA LEU A 655 28.23 -11.00 5.11
C LEU A 655 28.41 -10.01 3.95
N ASP A 656 27.85 -8.81 4.09
CA ASP A 656 27.93 -7.76 3.08
C ASP A 656 29.34 -7.16 2.98
N LEU A 657 30.02 -6.95 4.12
CA LEU A 657 31.40 -6.49 4.16
C LEU A 657 32.34 -7.53 3.51
N ASN A 658 32.20 -8.81 3.87
CA ASN A 658 33.01 -9.90 3.35
C ASN A 658 32.84 -10.04 1.82
N ARG A 659 31.59 -10.00 1.32
CA ARG A 659 31.28 -10.01 -0.12
C ARG A 659 31.93 -8.84 -0.88
N SER A 660 31.98 -7.64 -0.28
CA SER A 660 32.65 -6.46 -0.88
C SER A 660 34.18 -6.47 -0.77
N SER A 661 34.73 -7.36 0.05
CA SER A 661 36.18 -7.51 0.29
C SER A 661 36.83 -8.60 -0.56
N ALA A 662 36.04 -9.55 -1.08
CA ALA A 662 36.50 -10.60 -1.97
C ALA A 662 37.07 -9.98 -3.26
N THR A 663 38.29 -10.39 -3.64
CA THR A 663 38.91 -9.99 -4.90
C THR A 663 38.09 -10.53 -6.07
N ALA A 664 37.71 -9.65 -7.00
CA ALA A 664 37.02 -10.05 -8.22
C ALA A 664 37.92 -11.00 -9.03
N ASN A 665 37.50 -12.25 -9.17
CA ASN A 665 38.11 -13.24 -10.06
C ASN A 665 37.50 -13.23 -11.47
N ASP A 666 36.62 -12.27 -11.77
CA ASP A 666 35.98 -12.08 -13.07
C ASP A 666 36.50 -10.83 -13.78
N TYR A 667 36.66 -10.96 -15.10
CA TYR A 667 37.29 -10.00 -16.03
C TYR A 667 36.38 -8.79 -16.36
N ASP A 668 35.99 -8.00 -15.36
CA ASP A 668 35.35 -6.68 -15.57
C ASP A 668 36.40 -5.54 -15.44
N ASP A 669 37.29 -5.45 -16.44
CA ASP A 669 38.32 -4.38 -16.56
C ASP A 669 37.71 -2.95 -16.62
N ASP A 670 36.41 -2.84 -16.90
CA ASP A 670 35.65 -1.58 -16.87
C ASP A 670 35.48 -1.00 -15.46
N MET A 671 35.68 -1.80 -14.40
CA MET A 671 35.45 -1.37 -13.00
C MET A 671 36.45 -0.28 -12.55
N TYR A 672 37.71 -0.37 -12.96
CA TYR A 672 38.72 0.64 -12.62
C TYR A 672 38.62 1.92 -13.49
N LEU A 673 38.11 1.80 -14.71
CA LEU A 673 38.05 2.94 -15.64
C LEU A 673 36.84 3.86 -15.37
N ASN A 674 35.66 3.29 -15.06
CA ASN A 674 34.44 4.09 -14.83
C ASN A 674 34.40 4.81 -13.47
N LEU A 675 35.12 4.33 -12.44
CA LEU A 675 35.21 5.03 -11.15
C LEU A 675 35.89 6.41 -11.29
N ASN A 676 36.79 6.57 -12.25
CA ASN A 676 37.54 7.78 -12.50
C ASN A 676 36.70 8.91 -13.14
N LEU A 677 35.53 8.61 -13.74
CA LEU A 677 34.63 9.62 -14.33
C LEU A 677 33.62 10.21 -13.32
N ASN A 678 33.38 9.55 -12.19
CA ASN A 678 32.35 9.96 -11.22
C ASN A 678 32.90 10.64 -9.95
N GLY A 679 34.19 11.02 -9.94
CA GLY A 679 34.81 11.80 -8.86
C GLY A 679 35.10 11.02 -7.56
N ILE A 680 35.01 9.69 -7.57
CA ILE A 680 35.40 8.84 -6.44
C ILE A 680 36.84 8.35 -6.69
N PHE A 681 37.82 9.06 -6.13
CA PHE A 681 39.24 8.71 -6.26
C PHE A 681 39.60 7.46 -5.43
N MET A 682 39.39 6.27 -5.99
CA MET A 682 39.96 5.05 -5.40
C MET A 682 41.43 4.90 -5.78
N LYS A 683 42.32 5.16 -4.81
CA LYS A 683 43.71 4.68 -4.86
C LYS A 683 43.74 3.19 -4.51
N GLU A 684 44.73 2.48 -5.02
CA GLU A 684 44.88 1.00 -4.93
C GLU A 684 44.98 0.41 -3.50
N ASN A 685 44.83 1.22 -2.44
CA ASN A 685 44.99 0.83 -1.04
C ASN A 685 43.81 1.23 -0.11
N GLU A 686 42.67 1.70 -0.63
CA GLU A 686 41.51 2.07 0.22
C GLU A 686 40.76 0.85 0.83
N PRO A 687 40.20 0.97 2.05
CA PRO A 687 39.73 -0.15 2.85
C PRO A 687 38.37 -0.70 2.41
N SER A 688 38.02 -1.90 2.90
CA SER A 688 36.79 -2.63 2.58
C SER A 688 35.48 -1.83 2.76
N TYR A 689 35.49 -0.80 3.61
CA TYR A 689 34.34 0.07 3.87
C TYR A 689 33.87 0.83 2.62
N GLU A 690 34.78 1.36 1.79
CA GLU A 690 34.39 2.16 0.61
C GLU A 690 33.81 1.28 -0.50
N ARG A 691 34.40 0.10 -0.73
CA ARG A 691 33.84 -0.91 -1.64
C ARG A 691 32.45 -1.35 -1.19
N ASN A 692 32.26 -1.58 0.12
CA ASN A 692 30.94 -1.90 0.67
C ASN A 692 29.92 -0.79 0.38
N PHE A 693 30.28 0.48 0.58
CA PHE A 693 29.41 1.63 0.29
C PHE A 693 28.97 1.66 -1.19
N TYR A 694 29.90 1.44 -2.14
CA TYR A 694 29.58 1.40 -3.57
C TYR A 694 28.55 0.31 -3.90
N HIS A 695 28.78 -0.94 -3.45
CA HIS A 695 27.83 -2.03 -3.67
C HIS A 695 26.47 -1.76 -3.00
N GLN A 696 26.48 -1.25 -1.76
CA GLN A 696 25.29 -0.84 -1.04
C GLN A 696 24.46 0.20 -1.81
N LYS A 697 25.12 1.22 -2.38
CA LYS A 697 24.45 2.27 -3.15
C LYS A 697 23.89 1.75 -4.48
N ARG A 698 24.62 0.88 -5.19
CA ARG A 698 24.15 0.20 -6.41
C ARG A 698 22.87 -0.61 -6.13
N THR A 699 22.88 -1.41 -5.07
CA THR A 699 21.71 -2.19 -4.62
C THR A 699 20.54 -1.29 -4.25
N ALA A 700 20.77 -0.22 -3.47
CA ALA A 700 19.72 0.72 -3.08
C ALA A 700 19.02 1.38 -4.28
N ASN A 701 19.77 1.74 -5.33
CA ASN A 701 19.19 2.32 -6.55
C ASN A 701 18.32 1.31 -7.33
N ILE A 702 18.70 0.03 -7.38
CA ILE A 702 17.90 -1.01 -8.04
C ILE A 702 16.62 -1.29 -7.26
N ILE A 703 16.72 -1.40 -5.94
CA ILE A 703 15.56 -1.61 -5.05
C ILE A 703 14.61 -0.41 -5.12
N ALA A 704 15.10 0.83 -5.09
CA ALA A 704 14.25 2.02 -5.22
C ALA A 704 13.38 1.99 -6.50
N LYS A 705 13.96 1.55 -7.63
CA LYS A 705 13.20 1.34 -8.88
C LYS A 705 12.17 0.22 -8.76
N GLN A 706 12.56 -0.95 -8.23
CA GLN A 706 11.65 -2.08 -8.04
C GLN A 706 10.50 -1.75 -7.08
N VAL A 707 10.74 -0.95 -6.05
CA VAL A 707 9.73 -0.45 -5.11
C VAL A 707 8.75 0.47 -5.84
N ALA A 708 9.21 1.41 -6.66
CA ALA A 708 8.33 2.24 -7.48
C ALA A 708 7.47 1.41 -8.46
N GLU A 709 8.05 0.39 -9.11
CA GLU A 709 7.32 -0.57 -9.96
C GLU A 709 6.25 -1.35 -9.16
N THR A 710 6.60 -1.85 -7.98
CA THR A 710 5.72 -2.58 -7.05
C THR A 710 4.55 -1.72 -6.61
N LEU A 711 4.85 -0.50 -6.18
CA LEU A 711 3.87 0.49 -5.74
C LEU A 711 2.89 0.82 -6.88
N ALA A 712 3.38 1.20 -8.06
CA ALA A 712 2.53 1.50 -9.20
C ALA A 712 1.62 0.31 -9.60
N ALA A 713 2.08 -0.94 -9.43
CA ALA A 713 1.24 -2.11 -9.65
C ALA A 713 0.11 -2.26 -8.63
N ILE A 714 0.39 -2.05 -7.34
CA ILE A 714 -0.60 -2.14 -6.25
C ILE A 714 -1.63 -1.02 -6.33
N ALA A 715 -1.23 0.22 -6.65
CA ALA A 715 -2.19 1.31 -6.82
C ALA A 715 -3.20 1.07 -7.96
N VAL A 716 -2.79 0.38 -9.04
CA VAL A 716 -3.74 -0.07 -10.07
C VAL A 716 -4.70 -1.12 -9.51
N ALA A 717 -4.18 -2.10 -8.75
CA ALA A 717 -5.02 -3.13 -8.13
C ALA A 717 -6.06 -2.53 -7.16
N PHE A 718 -5.67 -1.53 -6.36
CA PHE A 718 -6.58 -0.80 -5.46
C PHE A 718 -7.60 0.07 -6.22
N ASN A 719 -7.18 0.81 -7.25
CA ASN A 719 -8.07 1.71 -8.01
C ASN A 719 -9.20 0.97 -8.77
N VAL A 720 -9.07 -0.34 -8.98
CA VAL A 720 -10.16 -1.21 -9.49
C VAL A 720 -11.34 -1.29 -8.51
N HIS A 721 -11.10 -1.21 -7.20
CA HIS A 721 -12.12 -1.37 -6.14
C HIS A 721 -12.58 -0.04 -5.52
N LEU A 722 -11.88 1.07 -5.79
CA LEU A 722 -12.23 2.40 -5.28
C LEU A 722 -13.21 3.16 -6.17
N THR A 723 -14.12 3.92 -5.55
CA THR A 723 -15.00 4.92 -6.19
C THR A 723 -14.70 6.34 -5.69
N VAL A 724 -15.17 7.35 -6.43
CA VAL A 724 -14.96 8.78 -6.13
C VAL A 724 -15.42 9.16 -4.71
N GLY A 725 -14.48 9.64 -3.91
CA GLY A 725 -14.62 10.03 -2.51
C GLY A 725 -14.07 8.99 -1.51
N GLN A 726 -13.62 7.83 -1.98
CA GLN A 726 -13.15 6.73 -1.13
C GLN A 726 -11.64 6.62 -1.09
N ASN A 727 -11.11 6.08 0.00
CA ASN A 727 -9.71 5.74 0.17
C ASN A 727 -9.48 4.32 0.70
N THR A 728 -8.27 3.82 0.52
CA THR A 728 -7.66 2.71 1.26
C THR A 728 -6.37 3.21 1.89
N THR A 729 -6.03 2.68 3.07
CA THR A 729 -4.88 3.13 3.86
C THR A 729 -4.07 1.96 4.39
N VAL A 730 -2.75 2.01 4.21
CA VAL A 730 -1.82 1.08 4.86
C VAL A 730 -1.12 1.82 5.99
N ASN A 731 -1.20 1.31 7.21
CA ASN A 731 -0.59 1.92 8.38
C ASN A 731 0.24 0.87 9.13
N THR A 732 1.57 0.96 9.00
CA THR A 732 2.53 0.06 9.66
C THR A 732 3.68 0.84 10.26
N THR A 733 4.54 0.16 11.01
CA THR A 733 5.76 0.75 11.60
C THR A 733 6.78 1.27 10.57
N SER A 734 6.74 0.77 9.32
CA SER A 734 7.70 1.14 8.26
C SER A 734 7.11 2.00 7.14
N VAL A 735 5.78 2.12 7.06
CA VAL A 735 5.10 2.94 6.05
C VAL A 735 3.68 3.32 6.49
N PHE A 736 3.34 4.59 6.29
CA PHE A 736 1.96 5.03 6.15
C PHE A 736 1.68 5.37 4.68
N THR A 737 0.54 4.96 4.14
CA THR A 737 0.10 5.45 2.84
C THR A 737 -1.42 5.48 2.73
N SER A 738 -1.94 6.40 1.92
CA SER A 738 -3.36 6.57 1.62
C SER A 738 -3.55 6.79 0.13
N LEU A 739 -4.32 5.92 -0.54
CA LEU A 739 -4.76 6.09 -1.91
C LEU A 739 -6.24 6.46 -1.92
N GLU A 740 -6.58 7.67 -2.39
CA GLU A 740 -7.96 8.17 -2.47
C GLU A 740 -8.35 8.46 -3.92
N LYS A 741 -9.49 7.93 -4.38
CA LYS A 741 -10.05 8.27 -5.69
C LYS A 741 -10.97 9.48 -5.55
N THR A 742 -10.77 10.54 -6.33
CA THR A 742 -11.43 11.84 -6.10
C THR A 742 -11.76 12.56 -7.41
N LEU A 743 -12.61 13.58 -7.36
CA LEU A 743 -12.83 14.48 -8.49
C LEU A 743 -11.65 15.43 -8.62
N VAL A 744 -11.27 15.78 -9.85
CA VAL A 744 -10.30 16.84 -10.12
C VAL A 744 -10.67 18.16 -9.43
N SER A 745 -11.95 18.54 -9.43
CA SER A 745 -12.43 19.76 -8.79
C SER A 745 -12.26 19.76 -7.26
N SER A 746 -12.13 18.59 -6.63
CA SER A 746 -11.93 18.43 -5.19
C SER A 746 -10.46 18.48 -4.76
N LEU A 747 -9.52 18.65 -5.70
CA LEU A 747 -8.11 18.89 -5.40
C LEU A 747 -7.81 20.32 -4.96
N SER A 748 -8.69 21.28 -5.29
CA SER A 748 -8.46 22.70 -5.00
C SER A 748 -8.48 22.97 -3.50
N ASN A 749 -7.44 23.63 -3.00
CA ASN A 749 -7.20 23.90 -1.57
C ASN A 749 -7.24 22.65 -0.66
N LYS A 750 -7.03 21.46 -1.22
CA LYS A 750 -7.08 20.21 -0.46
C LYS A 750 -5.98 20.17 0.58
N ARG A 751 -6.29 19.63 1.76
CA ARG A 751 -5.34 19.32 2.82
C ARG A 751 -5.33 17.82 3.05
N ILE A 752 -4.14 17.25 3.14
CA ILE A 752 -3.88 15.84 3.40
C ILE A 752 -2.98 15.78 4.63
N SER A 753 -3.35 15.00 5.64
CA SER A 753 -2.59 14.83 6.87
C SER A 753 -2.34 13.34 7.07
N PRO A 754 -1.28 12.76 6.46
CA PRO A 754 -1.16 11.30 6.38
C PRO A 754 -0.86 10.67 7.75
N LEU A 755 0.17 11.16 8.47
CA LEU A 755 0.49 10.69 9.82
C LEU A 755 1.30 11.73 10.62
N GLY A 756 1.07 11.80 11.93
CA GLY A 756 1.87 12.64 12.85
C GLY A 756 1.71 14.14 12.56
N SER A 757 2.82 14.88 12.51
CA SER A 757 2.81 16.30 12.12
C SER A 757 2.89 16.52 10.60
N ALA A 758 2.96 15.46 9.80
CA ALA A 758 3.04 15.58 8.35
C ALA A 758 1.73 16.14 7.77
N GLN A 759 1.86 17.18 6.96
CA GLN A 759 0.74 17.82 6.27
C GLN A 759 1.15 18.15 4.85
N ILE A 760 0.19 18.07 3.92
CA ILE A 760 0.35 18.50 2.54
C ILE A 760 -0.87 19.36 2.19
N HIS A 761 -0.63 20.59 1.73
CA HIS A 761 -1.66 21.51 1.29
C HIS A 761 -1.46 21.84 -0.19
N ILE A 762 -2.46 21.47 -0.98
CA ILE A 762 -2.50 21.61 -2.43
C ILE A 762 -3.39 22.82 -2.75
N PRO A 763 -2.86 24.00 -3.09
CA PRO A 763 -3.68 25.20 -3.30
C PRO A 763 -4.43 25.21 -4.65
N LEU A 764 -4.01 24.38 -5.61
CA LEU A 764 -4.43 24.31 -7.01
C LEU A 764 -5.75 25.01 -7.39
N SER A 765 -5.66 26.00 -8.27
CA SER A 765 -6.77 26.46 -9.11
C SER A 765 -6.46 26.23 -10.60
N SER A 766 -6.41 24.98 -11.08
CA SER A 766 -5.98 24.71 -12.47
C SER A 766 -6.62 23.47 -13.15
N ASN A 767 -7.24 23.71 -14.30
CA ASN A 767 -6.97 23.12 -15.64
C ASN A 767 -6.50 21.66 -15.82
N LEU A 768 -6.81 20.73 -14.92
CA LEU A 768 -6.77 19.29 -15.21
C LEU A 768 -7.95 18.91 -16.12
N THR A 769 -7.80 19.12 -17.44
CA THR A 769 -8.90 19.04 -18.43
C THR A 769 -9.13 17.67 -19.06
N GLN A 770 -8.38 16.63 -18.66
CA GLN A 770 -8.38 15.33 -19.36
C GLN A 770 -9.08 14.17 -18.63
N SER A 771 -9.46 14.32 -17.34
CA SER A 771 -10.23 13.30 -16.61
C SER A 771 -11.10 13.93 -15.54
N ASP A 772 -12.34 13.46 -15.39
CA ASP A 772 -13.24 13.91 -14.31
C ASP A 772 -12.76 13.40 -12.93
N THR A 773 -12.05 12.27 -12.93
CA THR A 773 -11.62 11.52 -11.74
C THR A 773 -10.13 11.19 -11.78
N VAL A 774 -9.45 11.33 -10.64
CA VAL A 774 -8.04 10.94 -10.45
C VAL A 774 -7.86 10.21 -9.12
N SER A 775 -6.76 9.49 -8.94
CA SER A 775 -6.39 8.91 -7.65
C SER A 775 -5.24 9.69 -7.01
N VAL A 776 -5.44 10.21 -5.81
CA VAL A 776 -4.41 10.89 -5.03
C VAL A 776 -3.72 9.88 -4.14
N TRP A 777 -2.42 9.68 -4.33
CA TRP A 777 -1.63 8.77 -3.54
C TRP A 777 -0.64 9.52 -2.66
N SER A 778 -0.83 9.48 -1.34
CA SER A 778 0.13 10.02 -0.36
C SER A 778 0.86 8.90 0.37
N MET A 779 2.13 9.10 0.68
CA MET A 779 2.98 8.10 1.33
C MET A 779 3.98 8.77 2.29
N ILE A 780 4.25 8.13 3.42
CA ILE A 780 5.29 8.51 4.39
C ILE A 780 6.12 7.29 4.74
N GLN A 781 7.44 7.46 4.75
CA GLN A 781 8.42 6.46 5.18
C GLN A 781 9.35 7.04 6.26
N PRO A 782 9.84 6.24 7.23
CA PRO A 782 10.59 6.75 8.39
C PRO A 782 11.99 7.24 8.02
N LEU A 783 12.55 6.78 6.91
CA LEU A 783 13.89 7.12 6.43
C LEU A 783 13.85 7.58 4.98
N ALA A 784 14.50 8.70 4.68
CA ALA A 784 14.77 9.12 3.30
C ALA A 784 15.75 8.18 2.57
N VAL A 785 15.70 8.16 1.25
CA VAL A 785 16.72 7.47 0.42
C VAL A 785 18.07 8.18 0.57
N ALA A 786 19.19 7.44 0.56
CA ALA A 786 20.53 8.02 0.61
C ALA A 786 20.89 8.75 -0.70
N SER A 787 21.63 9.85 -0.63
CA SER A 787 22.18 10.51 -1.84
C SER A 787 23.13 9.58 -2.62
N VAL A 788 23.49 9.93 -3.85
CA VAL A 788 24.45 9.18 -4.67
C VAL A 788 25.88 9.32 -4.15
N THR A 789 26.24 10.45 -3.55
CA THR A 789 27.53 10.63 -2.86
C THR A 789 27.33 10.87 -1.36
N PRO A 790 28.12 10.22 -0.50
CA PRO A 790 27.99 10.34 0.96
C PRO A 790 28.26 11.77 1.42
N GLY A 791 27.50 12.23 2.42
CA GLY A 791 27.66 13.56 3.00
C GLY A 791 27.23 14.74 2.12
N GLN A 792 26.67 14.52 0.92
CA GLN A 792 26.08 15.62 0.13
C GLN A 792 24.86 16.26 0.80
N VAL A 793 24.02 15.45 1.45
CA VAL A 793 22.65 15.81 1.83
C VAL A 793 22.35 15.25 3.21
N ASN A 794 21.98 16.11 4.15
CA ASN A 794 21.74 15.72 5.55
C ASN A 794 20.29 15.27 5.78
N THR A 795 19.82 14.28 4.99
CA THR A 795 18.47 13.70 5.08
C THR A 795 18.36 12.50 6.02
N SER A 796 19.46 12.09 6.67
CA SER A 796 19.54 10.87 7.51
C SER A 796 18.66 10.88 8.76
N LEU A 797 18.12 12.04 9.14
CA LEU A 797 17.21 12.25 10.28
C LEU A 797 15.83 12.73 9.81
N SER A 798 15.51 12.59 8.52
CA SER A 798 14.22 13.00 7.94
C SER A 798 13.37 11.79 7.58
N THR A 799 12.08 11.90 7.86
CA THR A 799 11.08 11.11 7.15
C THR A 799 11.04 11.53 5.68
N MET A 800 10.50 10.66 4.84
CA MET A 800 10.29 10.91 3.42
C MET A 800 8.79 10.94 3.13
N ILE A 801 8.35 11.96 2.39
CA ILE A 801 6.95 12.16 2.03
C ILE A 801 6.84 12.14 0.50
N SER A 802 5.90 11.36 -0.02
CA SER A 802 5.58 11.34 -1.45
C SER A 802 4.11 11.68 -1.67
N LEU A 803 3.82 12.39 -2.75
CA LEU A 803 2.46 12.67 -3.20
C LEU A 803 2.40 12.60 -4.73
N SER A 804 1.69 11.61 -5.24
CA SER A 804 1.44 11.40 -6.67
C SER A 804 -0.04 11.56 -6.97
N ILE A 805 -0.38 12.07 -8.15
CA ILE A 805 -1.76 12.02 -8.68
C ILE A 805 -1.77 11.12 -9.90
N LEU A 806 -2.64 10.11 -9.90
CA LEU A 806 -2.67 9.02 -10.86
C LEU A 806 -3.93 9.09 -11.73
N ASP A 807 -3.79 8.70 -12.99
CA ASP A 807 -4.90 8.48 -13.91
C ASP A 807 -5.65 7.14 -13.62
N SER A 808 -6.63 6.81 -14.45
CA SER A 808 -7.40 5.56 -14.36
C SER A 808 -6.55 4.29 -14.60
N HIS A 809 -5.35 4.41 -15.18
CA HIS A 809 -4.41 3.33 -15.45
C HIS A 809 -3.28 3.24 -14.42
N GLY A 810 -3.31 4.08 -13.38
CA GLY A 810 -2.27 4.19 -12.34
C GLY A 810 -0.99 4.88 -12.81
N LYS A 811 -1.04 5.61 -13.93
CA LYS A 811 0.08 6.43 -14.41
C LYS A 811 0.04 7.80 -13.74
N GLU A 812 1.19 8.27 -13.28
CA GLU A 812 1.32 9.59 -12.68
C GLU A 812 1.06 10.73 -13.69
N ILE A 813 0.28 11.71 -13.23
CA ILE A 813 -0.06 12.96 -13.90
C ILE A 813 0.83 14.04 -13.31
N SER A 814 1.75 14.56 -14.11
CA SER A 814 2.61 15.68 -13.70
C SER A 814 1.77 16.92 -13.43
N ILE A 815 1.88 17.45 -12.21
CA ILE A 815 1.21 18.67 -11.78
C ILE A 815 2.26 19.74 -11.49
N HIS A 816 2.01 20.92 -12.06
CA HIS A 816 2.81 22.11 -11.85
C HIS A 816 1.92 23.23 -11.31
N THR A 817 2.42 23.94 -10.30
CA THR A 817 1.77 25.10 -9.67
C THR A 817 2.63 26.34 -9.88
N ASP A 818 1.98 27.50 -9.94
CA ASP A 818 2.67 28.78 -10.04
C ASP A 818 3.25 29.22 -8.69
N ASN A 819 4.32 30.02 -8.73
CA ASN A 819 5.05 30.45 -7.52
C ASN A 819 4.22 31.30 -6.53
N GLU A 820 3.05 31.81 -6.94
CA GLU A 820 2.12 32.53 -6.07
C GLU A 820 1.23 31.59 -5.23
N GLN A 821 1.10 30.33 -5.66
CA GLN A 821 0.32 29.28 -4.98
C GLN A 821 1.12 27.96 -4.98
N PRO A 822 2.27 27.89 -4.28
CA PRO A 822 3.05 26.67 -4.20
C PRO A 822 2.37 25.64 -3.28
N ILE A 823 2.59 24.37 -3.58
CA ILE A 823 2.16 23.25 -2.74
C ILE A 823 3.00 23.29 -1.46
N GLU A 824 2.34 23.32 -0.30
CA GLU A 824 2.96 23.40 1.03
C GLU A 824 3.03 22.02 1.66
N PHE A 825 4.14 21.70 2.32
CA PHE A 825 4.40 20.42 2.98
C PHE A 825 5.02 20.67 4.36
N PHE A 826 4.69 19.82 5.32
CA PHE A 826 5.42 19.68 6.58
C PHE A 826 6.05 18.30 6.62
N ILE A 827 7.37 18.24 6.68
CA ILE A 827 8.16 17.00 6.67
C ILE A 827 8.67 16.73 8.10
N PRO A 828 8.16 15.70 8.81
CA PRO A 828 8.66 15.32 10.13
C PRO A 828 10.10 14.81 10.08
N ARG A 829 10.79 14.99 11.20
CA ARG A 829 12.09 14.40 11.48
C ARG A 829 11.95 13.17 12.37
N ASP A 830 13.02 12.40 12.43
CA ASP A 830 13.12 11.19 13.26
C ASP A 830 12.96 11.55 14.76
N PRO A 831 12.04 10.92 15.52
CA PRO A 831 11.88 11.14 16.96
C PRO A 831 13.12 10.87 17.83
N ASN A 832 14.11 10.13 17.32
CA ASN A 832 15.40 9.92 17.99
C ASN A 832 16.42 11.05 17.71
N LEU A 833 16.00 12.16 17.09
CA LEU A 833 16.83 13.35 16.90
C LEU A 833 17.26 13.93 18.26
N ILE A 834 18.55 13.80 18.58
CA ILE A 834 19.15 14.43 19.76
C ILE A 834 19.29 15.94 19.49
N ILE A 835 18.45 16.74 20.15
CA ILE A 835 18.54 18.20 20.12
C ILE A 835 19.65 18.66 21.09
N PRO A 836 20.69 19.38 20.63
CA PRO A 836 21.78 19.85 21.49
C PRO A 836 21.30 20.95 22.44
N SER A 837 21.93 21.00 23.61
CA SER A 837 21.81 22.13 24.53
C SER A 837 22.30 23.43 23.88
N MET A 838 21.72 24.55 24.30
CA MET A 838 22.21 25.87 23.88
C MET A 838 23.59 26.15 24.50
N ALA A 839 24.50 26.73 23.74
CA ALA A 839 25.83 27.10 24.23
C ALA A 839 25.77 28.44 24.97
N LEU A 840 26.31 28.50 26.20
CA LEU A 840 26.35 29.71 27.01
C LEU A 840 27.54 30.59 26.59
N TYR A 841 27.29 31.88 26.33
CA TYR A 841 28.30 32.87 25.98
C TYR A 841 28.43 33.92 27.09
N ASN A 842 29.54 33.87 27.83
CA ASN A 842 29.84 34.75 28.96
C ASN A 842 30.36 36.13 28.49
N VAL A 843 29.52 36.87 27.78
CA VAL A 843 29.86 38.18 27.18
C VAL A 843 30.09 39.28 28.23
N THR A 844 29.56 39.12 29.44
CA THR A 844 29.73 40.08 30.55
C THR A 844 31.17 40.16 31.06
N LEU A 845 31.96 39.08 30.96
CA LEU A 845 33.33 39.00 31.50
C LEU A 845 34.39 39.71 30.63
N ILE A 846 34.01 40.23 29.46
CA ILE A 846 34.93 40.79 28.47
C ILE A 846 35.03 42.31 28.70
N HIS A 847 35.70 42.70 29.78
CA HIS A 847 35.80 44.11 30.19
C HIS A 847 36.88 44.92 29.47
N ASP A 848 37.93 44.28 28.92
CA ASP A 848 39.11 44.98 28.41
C ASP A 848 39.03 45.44 26.93
N ALA A 849 37.95 45.09 26.22
CA ALA A 849 37.81 45.45 24.81
C ALA A 849 36.44 46.10 24.53
N LYS A 850 36.51 47.39 24.15
CA LYS A 850 35.38 48.26 23.79
C LYS A 850 34.74 47.83 22.46
N HIS A 851 33.91 46.80 22.50
CA HIS A 851 33.21 46.27 21.32
C HIS A 851 31.91 47.04 21.03
N GLN A 852 31.55 47.17 19.76
CA GLN A 852 30.23 47.67 19.34
C GLN A 852 29.19 46.53 19.22
N PHE A 853 29.65 45.33 18.85
CA PHE A 853 28.84 44.10 18.71
C PHE A 853 29.68 42.87 19.11
N TYR A 854 29.01 41.81 19.53
CA TYR A 854 29.62 40.49 19.75
C TYR A 854 29.35 39.59 18.54
N PHE A 855 30.41 39.16 17.86
CA PHE A 855 30.31 38.46 16.58
C PHE A 855 30.49 36.95 16.68
N HIS A 856 29.65 36.23 15.92
CA HIS A 856 29.59 34.78 15.81
C HIS A 856 29.78 34.37 14.35
N LEU A 857 30.73 33.47 14.08
CA LEU A 857 30.92 32.87 12.76
C LEU A 857 30.21 31.52 12.67
N ILE A 858 29.33 31.38 11.69
CA ILE A 858 28.58 30.15 11.39
C ILE A 858 28.98 29.67 10.00
N ASN A 859 29.45 28.43 9.89
CA ASN A 859 29.67 27.78 8.60
C ASN A 859 28.36 27.14 8.12
N ILE A 860 27.91 27.52 6.93
CA ILE A 860 26.72 26.99 6.24
C ILE A 860 27.07 26.16 4.98
N THR A 861 28.36 26.07 4.64
CA THR A 861 28.87 25.35 3.46
C THR A 861 28.37 23.91 3.44
N GLN A 862 27.75 23.49 2.33
CA GLN A 862 27.41 22.10 2.06
C GLN A 862 28.47 21.43 1.19
N SER A 863 28.57 20.11 1.28
CA SER A 863 29.47 19.28 0.46
C SER A 863 29.11 19.34 -1.05
N ASN A 864 27.90 19.76 -1.39
CA ASN A 864 27.48 20.11 -2.75
C ASN A 864 27.12 21.59 -2.83
N VAL A 865 27.85 22.35 -3.65
CA VAL A 865 27.69 23.80 -3.84
C VAL A 865 26.31 24.19 -4.41
N ASN A 866 25.61 23.26 -5.07
CA ASN A 866 24.30 23.50 -5.64
C ASN A 866 23.14 23.29 -4.65
N LEU A 867 23.40 22.77 -3.44
CA LEU A 867 22.36 22.53 -2.45
C LEU A 867 22.23 23.69 -1.47
N THR A 868 21.00 24.17 -1.30
CA THR A 868 20.67 25.35 -0.49
C THR A 868 20.13 24.95 0.87
N VAL A 869 20.53 25.68 1.92
CA VAL A 869 20.11 25.43 3.30
C VAL A 869 19.71 26.74 3.97
N SER A 870 18.58 26.76 4.66
CA SER A 870 18.22 27.86 5.55
C SER A 870 19.00 27.80 6.86
N LEU A 871 19.11 28.93 7.56
CA LEU A 871 19.75 29.03 8.87
C LEU A 871 18.73 29.51 9.91
N HIS A 872 18.59 28.72 10.97
CA HIS A 872 17.76 29.00 12.14
C HIS A 872 18.65 29.38 13.32
N ILE A 873 18.29 30.46 14.00
CA ILE A 873 19.05 31.05 15.11
C ILE A 873 18.12 31.19 16.31
N GLU A 874 18.52 30.60 17.43
CA GLU A 874 17.82 30.66 18.70
C GLU A 874 18.70 31.29 19.77
N MET A 875 18.23 32.39 20.37
CA MET A 875 18.92 33.10 21.45
C MET A 875 18.05 33.12 22.70
N ARG A 876 18.56 32.65 23.83
CA ARG A 876 17.93 32.79 25.15
C ARG A 876 18.73 33.78 26.01
N PRO A 877 18.24 34.98 26.30
CA PRO A 877 18.91 35.89 27.22
C PRO A 877 18.82 35.36 28.66
N ARG A 878 19.88 35.51 29.48
CA ARG A 878 19.80 35.20 30.92
C ARG A 878 18.82 36.14 31.64
N ASN A 879 18.82 37.42 31.29
CA ASN A 879 17.80 38.37 31.72
C ASN A 879 16.73 38.60 30.63
N ARG A 880 15.52 38.07 30.85
CA ARG A 880 14.38 38.18 29.92
C ARG A 880 13.83 39.61 29.73
N SER A 881 14.24 40.59 30.56
CA SER A 881 13.78 41.99 30.42
C SER A 881 14.60 42.82 29.43
N LEU A 882 15.68 42.28 28.86
CA LEU A 882 16.56 42.98 27.94
C LEU A 882 16.07 42.86 26.50
N ASN A 883 16.47 43.82 25.67
CA ASN A 883 16.24 43.80 24.23
C ASN A 883 17.60 43.81 23.52
N TYR A 884 17.68 43.19 22.33
CA TYR A 884 18.94 43.09 21.57
C TYR A 884 18.73 43.51 20.11
N LEU A 885 19.75 44.11 19.52
CA LEU A 885 19.91 44.27 18.08
C LEU A 885 20.75 43.12 17.56
N MET A 886 20.19 42.36 16.62
CA MET A 886 20.90 41.40 15.80
C MET A 886 21.20 42.03 14.43
N ILE A 887 22.42 41.85 13.93
CA ILE A 887 22.81 42.15 12.54
C ILE A 887 23.46 40.91 11.93
N PHE A 888 23.42 40.75 10.61
CA PHE A 888 24.26 39.74 9.95
C PHE A 888 24.82 40.16 8.59
N ARG A 889 25.88 39.48 8.18
CA ARG A 889 26.46 39.55 6.83
C ARG A 889 26.94 38.18 6.36
N LEU A 890 26.85 37.95 5.06
CA LEU A 890 27.22 36.73 4.35
C LEU A 890 28.64 36.86 3.78
N ASP A 891 29.47 35.82 3.97
CA ASP A 891 30.86 35.71 3.49
C ASP A 891 31.83 36.89 3.81
N GLY A 892 31.44 37.80 4.71
CA GLY A 892 32.26 38.95 5.09
C GLY A 892 31.82 39.54 6.43
N GLN A 893 32.72 40.28 7.08
CA GLN A 893 32.41 40.91 8.38
C GLN A 893 31.48 42.12 8.19
N PRO A 894 30.44 42.30 9.04
CA PRO A 894 29.68 43.54 9.13
C PRO A 894 30.61 44.72 9.43
N GLN A 895 30.70 45.69 8.53
CA GLN A 895 31.52 46.89 8.72
C GLN A 895 30.64 48.05 9.19
N LEU A 896 30.88 48.49 10.42
CA LEU A 896 30.11 49.54 11.09
C LEU A 896 30.71 50.91 10.77
N ASN A 897 30.51 51.32 9.51
CA ASN A 897 30.61 52.73 9.14
C ASN A 897 29.21 53.27 8.85
N THR A 898 29.06 54.59 8.77
CA THR A 898 27.77 55.32 8.72
C THR A 898 26.92 55.08 7.46
N LEU A 899 27.26 54.08 6.64
CA LEU A 899 26.53 53.65 5.45
C LEU A 899 26.06 52.20 5.64
N ILE A 900 24.74 52.00 5.63
CA ILE A 900 24.04 50.72 5.87
C ILE A 900 24.45 49.61 4.87
N ASN A 901 25.10 49.96 3.76
CA ASN A 901 25.53 49.09 2.65
C ASN A 901 26.51 47.95 3.02
N ASN A 902 26.87 47.78 4.29
CA ASN A 902 27.82 46.79 4.80
C ASN A 902 27.19 45.71 5.71
N ILE A 903 25.86 45.65 5.76
CA ILE A 903 25.06 44.68 6.51
C ILE A 903 23.99 44.12 5.55
N ASP A 904 23.74 42.81 5.58
CA ASP A 904 22.73 42.18 4.71
C ASP A 904 21.33 42.23 5.34
N ASP A 905 21.21 42.09 6.65
CA ASP A 905 19.97 42.39 7.39
C ASP A 905 20.20 42.64 8.88
N TRP A 906 19.14 43.08 9.56
CA TRP A 906 19.09 43.29 11.01
C TRP A 906 17.71 42.97 11.59
N SER A 907 17.65 42.78 12.91
CA SER A 907 16.39 42.56 13.63
C SER A 907 16.48 43.02 15.08
N LEU A 908 15.34 43.43 15.65
CA LEU A 908 15.21 43.77 17.07
C LEU A 908 14.60 42.57 17.80
N LEU A 909 15.39 41.93 18.66
CA LEU A 909 14.98 40.85 19.54
C LEU A 909 14.46 41.47 20.83
N CYS A 910 13.15 41.71 20.85
CA CYS A 910 12.46 42.45 21.90
C CYS A 910 11.86 41.50 22.94
N SER A 911 12.03 41.80 24.22
CA SER A 911 11.45 41.09 25.37
C SER A 911 9.93 40.88 25.27
N SER A 912 9.19 41.78 24.61
CA SER A 912 7.75 41.63 24.33
C SER A 912 7.39 40.54 23.31
N ASN A 913 8.36 40.11 22.50
CA ASN A 913 8.18 39.17 21.39
C ASN A 913 8.98 37.87 21.63
N ILE A 914 9.37 37.60 22.88
CA ILE A 914 9.98 36.33 23.28
C ILE A 914 8.90 35.25 23.32
N SER A 915 9.19 34.01 22.87
CA SER A 915 8.23 32.91 23.04
C SER A 915 8.14 32.46 24.51
N ASP A 916 7.10 31.69 24.86
CA ASP A 916 6.82 31.27 26.24
C ASP A 916 8.00 30.49 26.88
N ASP A 917 8.76 29.76 26.05
CA ASP A 917 10.02 29.07 26.39
C ASP A 917 11.19 30.02 26.76
N GLY A 918 11.02 31.34 26.57
CA GLY A 918 12.02 32.37 26.80
C GLY A 918 13.09 32.46 25.72
N ILE A 919 12.77 32.10 24.47
CA ILE A 919 13.70 32.09 23.34
C ILE A 919 13.29 33.16 22.31
N HIS A 920 14.28 33.86 21.74
CA HIS A 920 14.12 34.60 20.49
C HIS A 920 14.53 33.73 19.32
N LYS A 921 13.67 33.63 18.30
CA LYS A 921 13.88 32.82 17.10
C LYS A 921 14.00 33.74 15.89
N TYR A 922 15.07 33.56 15.11
CA TYR A 922 15.30 34.29 13.85
C TYR A 922 15.65 33.31 12.73
N PHE A 923 15.25 33.65 11.51
CA PHE A 923 15.28 32.75 10.35
C PHE A 923 15.86 33.46 9.13
N ILE A 924 16.86 32.84 8.50
CA ILE A 924 17.41 33.26 7.21
C ILE A 924 17.06 32.17 6.20
N ASN A 925 16.22 32.50 5.23
CA ASN A 925 15.74 31.54 4.23
C ASN A 925 16.87 31.01 3.31
N ASN A 926 16.62 29.86 2.68
CA ASN A 926 17.58 29.19 1.82
C ASN A 926 17.91 29.95 0.52
N ASN A 927 17.14 30.99 0.18
CA ASN A 927 17.45 31.88 -0.95
C ASN A 927 18.65 32.79 -0.64
N ARG A 928 18.66 33.37 0.56
CA ARG A 928 19.69 34.34 0.98
C ARG A 928 21.02 33.69 1.32
N THR A 929 21.02 32.44 1.75
CA THR A 929 22.22 31.64 2.03
C THR A 929 22.75 30.90 0.81
N ALA A 930 22.03 30.88 -0.32
CA ALA A 930 22.44 30.15 -1.51
C ALA A 930 23.79 30.65 -2.03
N LYS A 931 24.71 29.70 -2.32
CA LYS A 931 26.09 29.96 -2.78
C LYS A 931 27.01 30.65 -1.75
N HIS A 932 26.52 30.95 -0.55
CA HIS A 932 27.32 31.50 0.54
C HIS A 932 27.90 30.39 1.42
N ARG A 933 29.05 30.65 2.03
CA ARG A 933 29.79 29.68 2.88
C ARG A 933 29.65 30.00 4.37
N PHE A 934 29.59 31.28 4.71
CA PHE A 934 29.58 31.75 6.09
C PHE A 934 28.49 32.79 6.34
N VAL A 935 27.92 32.75 7.54
CA VAL A 935 27.09 33.82 8.10
C VAL A 935 27.80 34.36 9.34
N ILE A 936 28.08 35.66 9.36
CA ILE A 936 28.61 36.36 10.53
C ILE A 936 27.46 37.15 11.16
N ILE A 937 27.10 36.78 12.39
CA ILE A 937 26.03 37.41 13.16
C ILE A 937 26.63 38.26 14.26
N GLY A 938 26.21 39.52 14.37
CA GLY A 938 26.53 40.38 15.51
C GLY A 938 25.32 40.57 16.42
N PHE A 939 25.50 40.41 17.73
CA PHE A 939 24.52 40.85 18.74
C PHE A 939 25.03 42.09 19.46
N ARG A 940 24.10 42.99 19.86
CA ARG A 940 24.33 44.12 20.76
C ARG A 940 23.11 44.28 21.65
N GLU A 941 23.28 44.42 22.95
CA GLU A 941 22.19 44.77 23.87
C GLU A 941 21.75 46.23 23.66
N LEU A 942 20.46 46.52 23.82
CA LEU A 942 19.86 47.84 23.55
C LEU A 942 19.72 48.67 24.82
N ASN A 943 20.01 49.97 24.72
CA ASN A 943 19.76 50.92 25.81
C ASN A 943 18.25 51.15 26.03
N THR A 944 17.90 51.65 27.21
CA THR A 944 16.51 51.99 27.58
C THR A 944 15.87 53.08 26.70
N THR A 945 16.69 53.85 25.96
CA THR A 945 16.25 54.84 24.96
C THR A 945 16.06 54.25 23.56
N GLU A 946 16.59 53.06 23.28
CA GLU A 946 16.51 52.37 21.98
C GLU A 946 15.32 51.41 21.97
N ILE A 947 14.11 51.98 22.03
CA ILE A 947 12.87 51.24 22.27
C ILE A 947 12.35 50.56 20.99
N CYS A 948 11.99 49.27 21.10
CA CYS A 948 11.33 48.47 20.08
C CYS A 948 10.01 49.04 19.50
N SER A 949 9.47 50.13 20.07
CA SER A 949 8.25 50.79 19.62
C SER A 949 8.44 51.64 18.35
N ASN A 950 9.66 52.13 18.10
CA ASN A 950 9.96 52.93 16.90
C ASN A 950 10.49 52.03 15.78
N LYS A 951 9.60 51.65 14.85
CA LYS A 951 9.99 51.03 13.56
C LYS A 951 10.64 52.07 12.64
N SER A 952 11.88 52.46 12.94
CA SER A 952 12.74 53.15 11.98
C SER A 952 13.01 52.25 10.78
N SER A 953 13.16 52.82 9.59
CA SER A 953 13.67 52.12 8.40
C SER A 953 15.17 51.82 8.48
N THR A 954 15.86 52.38 9.47
CA THR A 954 17.29 52.18 9.72
C THR A 954 17.54 51.48 11.06
N PRO A 955 18.55 50.59 11.15
CA PRO A 955 18.95 50.00 12.42
C PRO A 955 19.50 51.09 13.36
N PRO A 956 19.29 50.98 14.68
CA PRO A 956 19.87 51.89 15.67
C PRO A 956 21.37 51.60 15.86
N ILE A 957 22.18 51.83 14.82
CA ILE A 957 23.63 51.68 14.87
C ILE A 957 24.22 52.95 15.47
N THR A 958 25.03 52.77 16.51
CA THR A 958 25.85 53.83 17.11
C THR A 958 27.31 53.40 17.08
N ASP A 959 28.21 54.30 16.69
CA ASP A 959 29.65 54.01 16.72
C ASP A 959 30.23 53.94 18.16
N GLN A 960 29.40 54.17 19.18
CA GLN A 960 29.76 54.05 20.59
C GLN A 960 29.89 52.57 21.00
N PRO A 961 30.95 52.20 21.74
CA PRO A 961 31.11 50.85 22.28
C PRO A 961 30.09 50.57 23.39
N PHE A 962 29.70 49.31 23.54
CA PHE A 962 28.64 48.86 24.44
C PHE A 962 29.12 47.68 25.31
N ASN A 963 28.76 47.71 26.59
CA ASN A 963 29.04 46.61 27.53
C ASN A 963 27.76 45.84 27.83
N PHE A 964 27.74 44.53 27.58
CA PHE A 964 26.62 43.66 27.94
C PHE A 964 26.40 43.63 29.46
N SER A 965 25.14 43.75 29.89
CA SER A 965 24.74 43.60 31.29
C SER A 965 24.36 42.16 31.66
N SER A 966 24.11 41.32 30.66
CA SER A 966 23.68 39.93 30.81
C SER A 966 24.29 39.02 29.74
N ASP A 967 24.67 37.82 30.16
CA ASP A 967 25.02 36.72 29.26
C ASP A 967 23.77 36.18 28.52
N TYR A 968 24.00 35.36 27.50
CA TYR A 968 22.96 34.65 26.76
C TYR A 968 23.40 33.26 26.33
N GLU A 969 22.44 32.38 26.08
CA GLU A 969 22.64 31.09 25.43
C GLU A 969 22.27 31.22 23.95
N LEU A 970 23.04 30.60 23.05
CA LEU A 970 22.83 30.63 21.61
C LEU A 970 22.87 29.21 21.04
N ARG A 971 21.98 28.91 20.10
CA ARG A 971 21.91 27.65 19.36
C ARG A 971 21.55 27.95 17.92
N THR A 972 22.19 27.24 16.99
CA THR A 972 21.95 27.43 15.55
C THR A 972 21.90 26.09 14.84
N PHE A 973 21.04 25.97 13.85
CA PHE A 973 20.89 24.77 13.02
C PHE A 973 20.52 25.15 11.60
N THR A 974 20.88 24.30 10.64
CA THR A 974 20.45 24.47 9.25
C THR A 974 19.34 23.50 8.91
N SER A 975 18.47 23.92 7.99
CA SER A 975 17.36 23.08 7.50
C SER A 975 17.15 23.32 6.02
N ALA A 976 16.72 22.28 5.30
CA ALA A 976 16.53 22.32 3.86
C ALA A 976 15.35 21.49 3.42
N CYS A 977 14.90 21.73 2.19
CA CYS A 977 13.88 20.97 1.51
C CYS A 977 14.48 20.41 0.23
N TYR A 978 14.35 19.10 0.03
CA TYR A 978 14.88 18.40 -1.14
C TYR A 978 13.78 17.61 -1.82
N TYR A 979 13.86 17.52 -3.15
CA TYR A 979 13.06 16.59 -3.95
C TYR A 979 13.98 15.55 -4.61
N LEU A 980 13.44 14.35 -4.83
CA LEU A 980 14.14 13.27 -5.52
C LEU A 980 13.89 13.38 -7.03
N ASP A 981 14.95 13.50 -7.82
CA ASP A 981 14.86 13.53 -9.29
C ASP A 981 14.69 12.14 -9.91
N SER A 982 14.46 12.09 -11.23
CA SER A 982 14.29 10.83 -11.99
C SER A 982 15.52 9.92 -11.99
N ASN A 983 16.67 10.41 -11.53
CA ASN A 983 17.94 9.70 -11.43
C ASN A 983 18.25 9.27 -9.99
N ASN A 984 17.28 9.40 -9.06
CA ASN A 984 17.42 9.16 -7.62
C ASN A 984 18.48 10.04 -6.93
N ASN A 985 18.67 11.28 -7.40
CA ASN A 985 19.45 12.30 -6.69
C ASN A 985 18.54 13.29 -5.96
N TRP A 986 18.98 13.71 -4.79
CA TRP A 986 18.35 14.81 -4.07
C TRP A 986 18.77 16.15 -4.67
N GLN A 987 17.78 16.96 -5.03
CA GLN A 987 17.97 18.27 -5.61
C GLN A 987 17.35 19.36 -4.74
N SER A 988 17.86 20.59 -4.86
CA SER A 988 17.24 21.80 -4.30
C SER A 988 17.32 22.99 -5.26
N ASP A 989 17.71 22.79 -6.52
CA ASP A 989 17.78 23.86 -7.49
C ASP A 989 16.37 24.41 -7.75
N GLY A 990 16.28 25.73 -7.76
CA GLY A 990 15.03 26.41 -7.43
C GLY A 990 15.20 27.88 -7.09
N LEU A 991 14.46 28.38 -6.09
CA LEU A 991 14.45 29.76 -5.54
C LEU A 991 13.90 30.94 -6.40
N LEU A 992 12.57 31.07 -6.56
CA LEU A 992 11.94 32.33 -7.04
C LEU A 992 11.60 33.26 -5.86
N VAL A 993 11.06 34.43 -6.20
CA VAL A 993 10.78 35.51 -5.26
C VAL A 993 9.37 36.06 -5.52
N SER A 994 8.48 35.90 -4.55
CA SER A 994 7.40 36.86 -4.33
C SER A 994 7.88 37.84 -3.25
N MET A 995 8.55 38.91 -3.69
CA MET A 995 8.42 40.19 -3.00
C MET A 995 7.38 40.97 -3.76
N LEU A 996 6.43 41.56 -3.04
CA LEU A 996 5.57 42.62 -3.56
C LEU A 996 6.47 43.78 -4.01
N PHE A 997 6.82 43.84 -5.30
CA PHE A 997 6.85 45.01 -6.21
C PHE A 997 7.42 44.61 -7.58
N SER A 998 6.94 45.24 -8.66
CA SER A 998 6.94 44.69 -10.03
C SER A 998 8.15 45.05 -10.91
N LEU A 999 8.64 44.11 -11.75
CA LEU A 999 8.63 44.16 -13.25
C LEU A 999 9.67 43.24 -13.93
N SER A 1000 9.21 42.15 -14.58
CA SER A 1000 9.82 41.46 -15.75
C SER A 1000 11.24 40.81 -15.61
N LEU A 1001 11.67 39.78 -16.36
CA LEU A 1001 11.06 38.96 -17.43
C LEU A 1001 11.79 37.60 -17.52
N SER A 1002 11.04 36.48 -17.64
CA SER A 1002 11.41 35.15 -18.17
C SER A 1002 12.77 34.47 -17.86
N THR A 1003 12.72 33.37 -17.09
CA THR A 1003 13.15 32.02 -17.54
C THR A 1003 12.67 30.95 -16.54
N SER A 1004 12.22 29.79 -17.01
CA SER A 1004 11.56 28.78 -16.17
C SER A 1004 12.54 27.86 -15.44
N ILE A 1005 12.48 27.88 -14.11
CA ILE A 1005 13.13 26.94 -13.17
C ILE A 1005 12.09 26.63 -12.09
N TYR A 1006 12.05 25.42 -11.52
CA TYR A 1006 11.05 24.96 -10.52
C TYR A 1006 11.59 25.13 -9.10
N ARG A 1007 10.85 25.75 -8.17
CA ARG A 1007 11.51 26.52 -7.09
C ARG A 1007 11.02 26.19 -5.66
N MET A 1008 11.73 25.30 -4.94
CA MET A 1008 11.44 24.95 -3.54
C MET A 1008 12.00 25.96 -2.50
N GLN A 1009 11.29 26.15 -1.39
CA GLN A 1009 11.69 27.04 -0.28
C GLN A 1009 11.45 26.41 1.11
N VAL A 1010 12.30 26.74 2.08
CA VAL A 1010 12.05 26.43 3.51
C VAL A 1010 11.18 27.54 4.12
N GLY A 1011 10.15 27.15 4.87
CA GLY A 1011 9.24 28.07 5.56
C GLY A 1011 9.64 28.38 7.00
N SER A 1012 9.17 29.53 7.50
CA SER A 1012 9.51 30.05 8.83
C SER A 1012 8.86 29.29 10.01
N MET A 1013 7.91 28.39 9.75
CA MET A 1013 7.35 27.48 10.77
C MET A 1013 8.19 26.21 10.98
N THR A 1014 9.36 26.11 10.34
CA THR A 1014 10.35 25.05 10.57
C THR A 1014 10.92 25.12 11.99
N ASP A 1015 10.90 24.00 12.70
CA ASP A 1015 11.36 23.86 14.08
C ASP A 1015 12.38 22.70 14.20
N TYR A 1016 12.49 22.03 15.36
CA TYR A 1016 13.35 20.85 15.56
C TYR A 1016 12.74 19.53 15.08
N TYR A 1017 11.42 19.41 15.11
CA TYR A 1017 10.69 18.18 14.84
C TYR A 1017 10.22 18.08 13.38
N GLN A 1018 10.16 19.20 12.65
CA GLN A 1018 9.69 19.24 11.27
C GLN A 1018 10.26 20.41 10.46
N THR A 1019 10.26 20.24 9.14
CA THR A 1019 10.60 21.29 8.17
C THR A 1019 9.36 21.66 7.35
N GLN A 1020 9.01 22.94 7.30
CA GLN A 1020 8.01 23.49 6.39
C GLN A 1020 8.67 23.70 5.03
N CYS A 1021 8.07 23.16 3.97
CA CYS A 1021 8.58 23.18 2.61
C CYS A 1021 7.50 23.65 1.62
N PHE A 1022 7.91 24.40 0.61
CA PHE A 1022 7.06 24.79 -0.52
C PHE A 1022 7.62 24.18 -1.81
N SER A 1023 6.76 23.71 -2.73
CA SER A 1023 7.15 23.18 -4.04
C SER A 1023 6.17 23.61 -5.15
N THR A 1024 6.70 23.82 -6.35
CA THR A 1024 5.90 24.07 -7.57
C THR A 1024 5.50 22.79 -8.30
N HIS A 1025 5.86 21.61 -7.80
CA HIS A 1025 5.61 20.32 -8.46
C HIS A 1025 5.35 19.21 -7.43
N LEU A 1026 4.80 18.09 -7.90
CA LEU A 1026 4.64 16.85 -7.13
C LEU A 1026 5.77 15.86 -7.45
N SER A 1027 6.31 15.22 -6.40
CA SER A 1027 7.38 14.22 -6.44
C SER A 1027 7.54 13.60 -5.04
N THR A 1028 8.73 13.06 -4.74
CA THR A 1028 9.09 12.56 -3.41
C THR A 1028 10.05 13.54 -2.73
N PHE A 1029 9.76 13.91 -1.48
CA PHE A 1029 10.44 14.95 -0.71
C PHE A 1029 11.06 14.42 0.57
N ALA A 1030 12.17 15.04 0.98
CA ALA A 1030 12.77 14.88 2.29
C ALA A 1030 13.31 16.21 2.80
N SER A 1031 13.51 16.32 4.11
CA SER A 1031 14.13 17.48 4.73
C SER A 1031 15.63 17.27 4.97
N GLY A 1032 16.41 18.33 4.79
CA GLY A 1032 17.76 18.40 5.34
C GLY A 1032 17.72 18.93 6.76
N TYR A 1033 18.56 18.38 7.63
CA TYR A 1033 18.79 18.92 8.96
C TYR A 1033 20.26 18.75 9.35
N SER A 1034 20.91 19.82 9.80
CA SER A 1034 22.24 19.73 10.39
C SER A 1034 22.39 20.67 11.57
N HIS A 1035 23.10 20.21 12.60
CA HIS A 1035 23.62 21.11 13.62
C HIS A 1035 24.73 21.94 12.98
N ALA A 1036 24.59 23.27 13.00
CA ALA A 1036 25.73 24.12 12.73
C ALA A 1036 26.73 23.93 13.89
N PRO A 1037 28.05 23.90 13.62
CA PRO A 1037 29.04 23.88 14.69
C PRO A 1037 28.83 25.07 15.62
N ASN A 1038 29.08 24.90 16.92
CA ASN A 1038 28.98 25.99 17.91
C ASN A 1038 29.66 27.24 17.36
N PRO A 1039 28.94 28.38 17.23
CA PRO A 1039 29.46 29.53 16.53
C PRO A 1039 30.82 29.96 17.06
N VAL A 1040 31.81 29.99 16.18
CA VAL A 1040 33.20 30.25 16.54
C VAL A 1040 33.37 31.73 16.81
N LEU A 1041 34.02 32.04 17.93
CA LEU A 1041 34.31 33.42 18.33
C LEU A 1041 35.30 34.06 17.36
N LEU A 1042 34.84 35.05 16.62
CA LEU A 1042 35.72 35.99 15.91
C LEU A 1042 36.26 37.01 16.92
N PHE A 1043 37.41 36.71 17.53
CA PHE A 1043 38.21 37.75 18.16
C PHE A 1043 38.72 38.71 17.07
N ASN A 1044 38.33 39.99 17.17
CA ASN A 1044 38.74 41.02 16.21
C ASN A 1044 40.28 41.21 16.13
N ASP A 1045 41.01 40.77 17.16
CA ASP A 1045 42.48 40.82 17.21
C ASP A 1045 43.16 40.02 16.08
N LEU A 1046 42.50 39.00 15.51
CA LEU A 1046 43.10 38.15 14.48
C LEU A 1046 43.34 38.86 13.14
N PHE A 1047 42.67 40.00 12.90
CA PHE A 1047 42.78 40.79 11.66
C PHE A 1047 43.22 42.25 11.87
N ALA A 1048 43.34 42.71 13.13
CA ALA A 1048 43.79 44.07 13.45
C ALA A 1048 45.24 44.38 13.02
N HIS A 1049 46.04 43.36 12.68
CA HIS A 1049 47.45 43.50 12.30
C HIS A 1049 47.76 43.42 10.79
N THR A 1050 46.77 43.31 9.91
CA THR A 1050 47.00 43.30 8.44
C THR A 1050 46.51 44.56 7.73
N GLN A 1051 46.87 45.73 8.25
CA GLN A 1051 47.02 46.94 7.43
C GLN A 1051 48.48 47.12 7.03
N ASN A 1052 48.92 46.40 5.98
CA ASN A 1052 49.87 46.87 4.97
C ASN A 1052 50.14 45.77 3.92
N SER A 1053 50.22 46.17 2.65
CA SER A 1053 50.56 45.36 1.46
C SER A 1053 49.74 44.08 1.19
N CYS A 1054 48.86 44.15 0.19
CA CYS A 1054 48.64 42.99 -0.69
C CYS A 1054 49.95 42.70 -1.45
N PRO A 1055 50.23 41.42 -1.75
CA PRO A 1055 49.99 40.99 -3.12
C PRO A 1055 49.00 39.83 -3.22
N SER A 1056 48.39 39.71 -4.40
CA SER A 1056 47.45 38.66 -4.76
C SER A 1056 48.06 37.26 -4.68
N VAL A 1057 47.51 36.41 -3.82
CA VAL A 1057 47.72 34.95 -3.84
C VAL A 1057 46.35 34.27 -3.76
N TYR A 1058 46.02 33.47 -4.78
CA TYR A 1058 44.87 32.55 -4.73
C TYR A 1058 45.16 31.45 -3.69
N PRO A 1059 44.25 31.14 -2.77
CA PRO A 1059 44.32 29.91 -2.00
C PRO A 1059 43.78 28.76 -2.88
N GLY A 1060 44.70 28.02 -3.48
CA GLY A 1060 44.48 26.62 -3.81
C GLY A 1060 44.42 25.77 -2.54
N GLU A 1061 44.34 24.46 -2.73
CA GLU A 1061 44.36 23.45 -1.66
C GLU A 1061 45.63 23.59 -0.76
N ASP A 1062 45.55 23.09 0.48
CA ASP A 1062 46.56 23.07 1.55
C ASP A 1062 46.45 24.11 2.70
N ILE A 1063 45.34 24.07 3.47
CA ILE A 1063 45.35 24.43 4.91
C ILE A 1063 44.66 23.33 5.74
N VAL A 1064 45.15 22.09 5.65
CA VAL A 1064 44.78 20.98 6.55
C VAL A 1064 46.05 20.25 7.00
N ASN A 1065 46.83 20.88 7.88
CA ASN A 1065 47.83 20.25 8.76
C ASN A 1065 48.46 21.30 9.69
N GLY A 1066 47.92 21.49 10.90
CA GLY A 1066 48.34 22.64 11.72
C GLY A 1066 47.88 22.77 13.18
N MET A 1067 47.36 21.72 13.83
CA MET A 1067 47.11 21.76 15.28
C MET A 1067 47.72 20.56 16.01
N ASN A 1068 48.98 20.73 16.43
CA ASN A 1068 49.64 19.80 17.34
C ASN A 1068 49.11 20.00 18.78
N LEU A 1069 48.40 18.99 19.29
CA LEU A 1069 48.01 18.92 20.71
C LEU A 1069 49.26 18.81 21.60
N ARG A 1070 49.61 19.89 22.31
CA ARG A 1070 50.57 19.81 23.42
C ARG A 1070 49.92 19.13 24.62
N LYS A 1071 50.35 17.90 24.92
CA LYS A 1071 50.18 17.31 26.24
C LYS A 1071 50.99 18.09 27.28
N SER A 1072 50.38 18.45 28.40
CA SER A 1072 51.06 18.62 29.68
C SER A 1072 50.45 17.66 30.70
N LYS A 1073 51.21 17.35 31.77
CA LYS A 1073 50.71 16.61 32.93
C LYS A 1073 49.61 17.37 33.66
#